data_AF-A0A934W897-F1
#
_entry.id   AF-A0A934W897-F1
#
_cell.length_a   1.000
_cell.length_b   1.000
_cell.length_c   1.000
_cell.angle_alpha   90.00
_cell.angle_beta   90.00
_cell.angle_gamma   90.00
#
_symmetry.space_group_name_H-M   'P 1'
#
loop_
_entity.id
_entity.type
_entity.pdbx_description
1 polymer ?
#
loop_
_entity_poly.entity_id
_entity_poly.type
_entity_poly.pdbx_seq_one_letter_code
_entity_poly.pdbx_strand_id
1 'polypeptide(L)'
;MGTTYGRGAATMPQWDLANSDVVLVMGSNMAENHPIAFRFALQAKDHGATIIHADPRFTRTSAMADIYAPVRAGSDIAFLGGIIRYILENDLWFRDYAMAYTNLSTIIDERFRDASELDGLFSGWDKEGRKYTYDSWQYKGMVVPSSLAEHYVSTTESFSDGTKRMTEGPPQRDETLQHPFCVYQILKRHYAAYTPEMVEEVTGCPKETFLRVAEALAKNSGRERTGAICYAVGWTHHTTGVQMIRAAGIIQSLLGNTGRPGGGILALRGHSSIQGSTDIPTLYNLLPGYLPQPQAFKPHATLKGYLEVETTPTGWWYNFPKYMISLMRAWYGDAATPKNEWGYQWLPKNVGDHSQLPMTLAMRDRLIRGMFIIGQNPAIGGSNSAQTVQRGLANLDWLVVRDFTETETASFWYAGHPVKAGDIAPKDIATEVFLMPSSLAAGEKEGTFTNTHRLVQWHDKIVDAPGDNRSDLWFVHHLAKRLKALYADSTKPCDAAIQNLTWDYGEKGEHADCAAEDVLKEMNGYTWPQKQQIESFQDLKDDGSTACGAWIYTGVYPKEDHNQAQSRKPDGPDGPGTHLGWAFAWPANRRTMYNRAAADPEGKPWSERKKLTWWDEAKSEWQCLDALDFEPKKRPDYQPDWNSKPQGMDALSGSEPFIMIADGRSSLFVPSGLKDAPLPTHYEPVESPVKNPMYAQQDNPTAKKFEREYNVYHAPADPRYPYAFTTYRLTEHHSGGTPTRSVASTAELQPEGFAEIPTELAQDLGIANLDWVVLSTARGEIETKAMVTDRLRPFQIDGRRIYQIGMPFHFGWAGFATGDIANVLSSVVGDPNTSIHEGKAFTCNLRPGRLPSNPHPGAGGNDGA
;
A
#
# COMPACT_ATOMS: atom_id res chain seq x y z
N MET A 1 -1.66 5.84 6.26
CA MET A 1 -3.01 6.38 5.97
C MET A 1 -4.10 5.70 6.80
N GLY A 2 -4.19 4.37 6.82
CA GLY A 2 -5.23 3.67 7.60
C GLY A 2 -5.27 4.03 9.09
N THR A 3 -4.13 4.06 9.77
CA THR A 3 -4.05 4.55 11.16
C THR A 3 -4.27 6.05 11.32
N THR A 4 -4.26 6.83 10.24
CA THR A 4 -4.40 8.30 10.26
C THR A 4 -5.85 8.72 10.03
N TYR A 5 -6.52 8.09 9.06
CA TYR A 5 -7.84 8.50 8.58
C TYR A 5 -8.89 7.38 8.70
N GLY A 6 -8.45 6.17 9.02
CA GLY A 6 -9.30 4.98 9.18
C GLY A 6 -9.44 4.12 7.93
N ARG A 7 -8.96 4.57 6.76
CA ARG A 7 -8.86 3.74 5.55
C ARG A 7 -7.51 3.88 4.85
N GLY A 8 -7.07 2.79 4.20
CA GLY A 8 -5.78 2.70 3.51
C GLY A 8 -5.78 3.16 2.05
N ALA A 9 -6.94 3.44 1.45
CA ALA A 9 -7.11 3.80 0.04
C ALA A 9 -6.76 5.28 -0.27
N ALA A 10 -6.62 5.62 -1.56
CA ALA A 10 -6.46 7.01 -2.00
C ALA A 10 -7.72 7.83 -1.66
N THR A 11 -7.52 9.03 -1.12
CA THR A 11 -8.59 9.82 -0.49
C THR A 11 -9.48 10.58 -1.49
N MET A 12 -9.00 10.75 -2.71
CA MET A 12 -9.64 11.53 -3.78
C MET A 12 -9.54 10.80 -5.13
N PRO A 13 -10.40 11.10 -6.10
CA PRO A 13 -10.25 10.59 -7.46
C PRO A 13 -9.14 11.33 -8.22
N GLN A 14 -8.62 10.70 -9.26
CA GLN A 14 -7.47 11.24 -10.03
C GLN A 14 -7.81 12.60 -10.68
N TRP A 15 -9.03 12.77 -11.17
CA TRP A 15 -9.45 13.99 -11.84
C TRP A 15 -9.59 15.19 -10.91
N ASP A 16 -9.88 14.95 -9.62
CA ASP A 16 -10.00 16.01 -8.62
C ASP A 16 -8.65 16.70 -8.34
N LEU A 17 -7.52 16.13 -8.77
CA LEU A 17 -6.23 16.82 -8.75
C LEU A 17 -6.27 18.15 -9.50
N ALA A 18 -7.08 18.28 -10.56
CA ALA A 18 -7.22 19.52 -11.32
C ALA A 18 -7.76 20.69 -10.48
N ASN A 19 -8.36 20.40 -9.33
CA ASN A 19 -8.85 21.39 -8.38
C ASN A 19 -7.81 21.80 -7.33
N SER A 20 -6.60 21.24 -7.33
CA SER A 20 -5.56 21.53 -6.32
C SER A 20 -4.95 22.93 -6.52
N ASP A 21 -4.52 23.58 -5.44
CA ASP A 21 -3.73 24.83 -5.48
C ASP A 21 -2.22 24.59 -5.35
N VAL A 22 -1.83 23.41 -4.87
CA VAL A 22 -0.45 22.90 -4.86
C VAL A 22 -0.48 21.38 -4.97
N VAL A 23 0.45 20.80 -5.73
CA VAL A 23 0.63 19.35 -5.82
C VAL A 23 2.08 19.02 -5.48
N LEU A 24 2.28 18.28 -4.38
CA LEU A 24 3.56 17.67 -4.06
C LEU A 24 3.58 16.24 -4.60
N VAL A 25 4.41 16.02 -5.62
CA VAL A 25 4.78 14.68 -6.07
C VAL A 25 6.06 14.29 -5.34
N MET A 26 5.96 13.34 -4.41
CA MET A 26 7.09 12.87 -3.61
C MET A 26 6.93 11.39 -3.31
N GLY A 27 7.99 10.61 -3.49
CA GLY A 27 7.89 9.15 -3.49
C GLY A 27 7.11 8.59 -4.70
N SER A 28 6.98 9.37 -5.78
CA SER A 28 6.33 8.99 -7.04
C SER A 28 6.99 9.72 -8.22
N ASN A 29 6.85 9.15 -9.40
CA ASN A 29 7.23 9.77 -10.67
C ASN A 29 6.04 9.67 -11.63
N MET A 30 5.06 10.57 -11.44
CA MET A 30 3.73 10.47 -12.07
C MET A 30 3.76 10.52 -13.58
N ALA A 31 4.58 11.38 -14.19
CA ALA A 31 4.67 11.49 -15.64
C ALA A 31 5.10 10.19 -16.31
N GLU A 32 5.75 9.29 -15.58
CA GLU A 32 6.20 8.00 -16.09
C GLU A 32 5.30 6.84 -15.67
N ASN A 33 4.93 6.80 -14.39
CA ASN A 33 4.22 5.66 -13.81
C ASN A 33 2.70 5.78 -13.87
N HIS A 34 2.19 7.00 -14.02
CA HIS A 34 0.77 7.33 -14.07
C HIS A 34 0.52 8.47 -15.07
N PRO A 35 0.98 8.36 -16.33
CA PRO A 35 1.03 9.47 -17.27
C PRO A 35 -0.35 10.11 -17.51
N ILE A 36 -1.41 9.30 -17.57
CA ILE A 36 -2.79 9.80 -17.73
C ILE A 36 -3.29 10.53 -16.48
N ALA A 37 -2.89 10.08 -15.28
CA ALA A 37 -3.22 10.78 -14.04
C ALA A 37 -2.50 12.14 -13.98
N PHE A 38 -1.26 12.20 -14.47
CA PHE A 38 -0.43 13.40 -14.42
C PHE A 38 -1.02 14.56 -15.24
N ARG A 39 -1.85 14.28 -16.25
CA ARG A 39 -2.65 15.30 -16.95
C ARG A 39 -3.41 16.20 -15.97
N PHE A 40 -4.00 15.65 -14.91
CA PHE A 40 -4.79 16.44 -13.96
C PHE A 40 -3.92 17.35 -13.08
N ALA A 41 -2.68 16.94 -12.78
CA ALA A 41 -1.71 17.83 -12.15
C ALA A 41 -1.32 18.99 -13.08
N LEU A 42 -1.16 18.73 -14.38
CA LEU A 42 -0.91 19.79 -15.36
C LEU A 42 -2.12 20.73 -15.54
N GLN A 43 -3.35 20.21 -15.48
CA GLN A 43 -4.56 21.05 -15.47
C GLN A 43 -4.62 21.93 -14.21
N ALA A 44 -4.24 21.41 -13.04
CA ALA A 44 -4.11 22.22 -11.83
C ALA A 44 -3.09 23.35 -12.05
N LYS A 45 -1.95 23.04 -12.68
CA LYS A 45 -0.92 24.01 -13.03
C LYS A 45 -1.44 25.09 -13.99
N ASP A 46 -2.23 24.72 -15.01
CA ASP A 46 -2.89 25.67 -15.90
C ASP A 46 -3.87 26.60 -15.14
N HIS A 47 -4.46 26.11 -14.05
CA HIS A 47 -5.27 26.89 -13.10
C HIS A 47 -4.45 27.67 -12.05
N GLY A 48 -3.12 27.68 -12.17
CA GLY A 48 -2.20 28.43 -11.30
C GLY A 48 -1.67 27.67 -10.09
N ALA A 49 -1.85 26.34 -10.02
CA ALA A 49 -1.27 25.53 -8.96
C ALA A 49 0.26 25.42 -9.09
N THR A 50 0.97 25.38 -7.96
CA THR A 50 2.40 25.03 -7.95
C THR A 50 2.57 23.52 -7.96
N ILE A 51 3.35 23.00 -8.91
CA ILE A 51 3.74 21.59 -8.98
C ILE A 51 5.16 21.43 -8.42
N ILE A 52 5.28 20.58 -7.41
CA ILE A 52 6.54 20.31 -6.71
C ILE A 52 6.89 18.85 -6.95
N HIS A 53 8.14 18.57 -7.33
CA HIS A 53 8.65 17.20 -7.43
C HIS A 53 9.87 17.04 -6.53
N ALA A 54 9.73 16.20 -5.50
CA ALA A 54 10.81 15.83 -4.59
C ALA A 54 11.21 14.38 -4.85
N ASP A 55 12.37 14.19 -5.49
CA ASP A 55 12.88 12.89 -5.94
C ASP A 55 14.42 12.98 -5.97
N PRO A 56 15.16 11.89 -5.69
CA PRO A 56 16.62 11.91 -5.83
C PRO A 56 17.10 12.13 -7.27
N ARG A 57 16.23 11.94 -8.27
CA ARG A 57 16.55 12.03 -9.69
C ARG A 57 15.75 13.14 -10.35
N PHE A 58 16.37 13.80 -11.33
CA PHE A 58 15.63 14.63 -12.25
C PHE A 58 14.92 13.73 -13.28
N THR A 59 13.59 13.63 -13.20
CA THR A 59 12.77 12.73 -14.03
C THR A 59 11.94 13.49 -15.07
N ARG A 60 11.13 12.77 -15.87
CA ARG A 60 10.13 13.40 -16.75
C ARG A 60 9.08 14.18 -15.96
N THR A 61 8.82 13.82 -14.70
CA THR A 61 7.98 14.62 -13.79
C THR A 61 8.71 15.91 -13.38
N SER A 62 9.99 15.84 -13.02
CA SER A 62 10.79 17.03 -12.66
C SER A 62 10.80 18.06 -13.79
N ALA A 63 10.86 17.61 -15.04
CA ALA A 63 10.85 18.48 -16.21
C ALA A 63 9.59 19.34 -16.34
N MET A 64 8.48 18.93 -15.71
CA MET A 64 7.20 19.64 -15.76
C MET A 64 6.87 20.38 -14.45
N ALA A 65 7.67 20.19 -13.40
CA ALA A 65 7.48 20.80 -12.08
C ALA A 65 7.99 22.25 -12.02
N ASP A 66 7.39 23.06 -11.16
CA ASP A 66 7.85 24.43 -10.86
C ASP A 66 9.00 24.44 -9.86
N ILE A 67 9.03 23.45 -8.97
CA ILE A 67 10.09 23.23 -7.99
C ILE A 67 10.54 21.76 -8.06
N TYR A 68 11.82 21.54 -8.34
CA TYR A 68 12.47 20.24 -8.15
C TYR A 68 13.34 20.29 -6.89
N ALA A 69 13.07 19.38 -5.95
CA ALA A 69 13.84 19.23 -4.72
C ALA A 69 14.59 17.89 -4.74
N PRO A 70 15.94 17.89 -4.84
CA PRO A 70 16.71 16.65 -4.80
C PRO A 70 16.74 16.09 -3.37
N VAL A 71 16.17 14.91 -3.14
CA VAL A 71 16.12 14.27 -1.82
C VAL A 71 16.76 12.89 -1.92
N ARG A 72 17.82 12.62 -1.15
CA ARG A 72 18.47 11.30 -1.13
C ARG A 72 17.47 10.20 -0.78
N ALA A 73 17.52 9.08 -1.49
CA ALA A 73 16.64 7.95 -1.21
C ALA A 73 16.78 7.47 0.25
N GLY A 74 15.64 7.28 0.93
CA GLY A 74 15.59 6.86 2.33
C GLY A 74 15.66 7.99 3.37
N SER A 75 15.67 9.26 2.94
CA SER A 75 15.74 10.43 3.83
C SER A 75 14.44 11.25 3.92
N ASP A 76 13.36 10.75 3.32
CA ASP A 76 12.07 11.43 3.19
C ASP A 76 11.44 11.86 4.52
N ILE A 77 11.62 11.10 5.60
CA ILE A 77 11.09 11.47 6.92
C ILE A 77 11.75 12.74 7.44
N ALA A 78 13.05 12.94 7.22
CA ALA A 78 13.71 14.18 7.60
C ALA A 78 13.11 15.38 6.85
N PHE A 79 12.92 15.25 5.53
CA PHE A 79 12.30 16.28 4.71
C PHE A 79 10.86 16.61 5.14
N LEU A 80 10.00 15.59 5.29
CA LEU A 80 8.60 15.76 5.71
C LEU A 80 8.49 16.25 7.16
N GLY A 81 9.36 15.77 8.05
CA GLY A 81 9.46 16.23 9.44
C GLY A 81 9.86 17.70 9.53
N GLY A 82 10.76 18.15 8.65
CA GLY A 82 11.07 19.56 8.49
C GLY A 82 9.87 20.40 8.05
N ILE A 83 9.03 19.90 7.13
CA ILE A 83 7.79 20.58 6.73
C ILE A 83 6.84 20.69 7.93
N ILE A 84 6.68 19.62 8.71
CA ILE A 84 5.84 19.63 9.92
C ILE A 84 6.36 20.67 10.92
N ARG A 85 7.67 20.68 11.19
CA ARG A 85 8.32 21.70 12.02
C ARG A 85 8.03 23.11 11.51
N TYR A 86 8.23 23.36 10.23
CA TYR A 86 8.01 24.67 9.61
C TYR A 86 6.56 25.15 9.78
N ILE A 87 5.58 24.27 9.58
CA ILE A 87 4.15 24.59 9.77
C ILE A 87 3.86 24.95 11.23
N LEU A 88 4.38 24.17 12.20
CA LEU A 88 4.12 24.36 13.62
C LEU A 88 4.83 25.59 14.21
N GLU A 89 6.10 25.81 13.86
CA GLU A 89 6.90 26.93 14.38
C GLU A 89 6.39 28.29 13.90
N ASN A 90 5.83 28.34 12.69
CA ASN A 90 5.35 29.58 12.08
C ASN A 90 3.83 29.77 12.19
N ASP A 91 3.13 28.89 12.92
CA ASP A 91 1.66 28.93 13.10
C ASP A 91 0.87 28.94 11.77
N LEU A 92 1.32 28.15 10.78
CA LEU A 92 0.77 28.13 9.41
C LEU A 92 -0.26 27.02 9.14
N TRP A 93 -0.69 26.33 10.19
CA TRP A 93 -1.67 25.25 10.11
C TRP A 93 -3.09 25.83 10.07
N PHE A 94 -4.03 25.10 9.46
CA PHE A 94 -5.43 25.51 9.41
C PHE A 94 -6.09 25.22 10.77
N ARG A 95 -6.04 26.20 11.67
CA ARG A 95 -6.43 26.09 13.08
C ARG A 95 -7.82 25.50 13.29
N ASP A 96 -8.84 26.05 12.63
CA ASP A 96 -10.23 25.61 12.83
C ASP A 96 -10.41 24.13 12.45
N TYR A 97 -9.85 23.71 11.32
CA TYR A 97 -9.90 22.32 10.88
C TYR A 97 -9.13 21.41 11.83
N ALA A 98 -7.87 21.76 12.15
CA ALA A 98 -7.00 20.89 12.92
C ALA A 98 -7.51 20.69 14.36
N MET A 99 -8.00 21.75 15.01
CA MET A 99 -8.62 21.67 16.34
C MET A 99 -9.90 20.83 16.31
N ALA A 100 -10.71 20.96 15.26
CA ALA A 100 -12.00 20.30 15.18
C ALA A 100 -11.88 18.81 14.79
N TYR A 101 -11.00 18.45 13.86
CA TYR A 101 -11.04 17.14 13.17
C TYR A 101 -9.81 16.26 13.35
N THR A 102 -8.89 16.65 14.22
CA THR A 102 -7.71 15.85 14.56
C THR A 102 -7.64 15.61 16.07
N ASN A 103 -6.75 14.71 16.49
CA ASN A 103 -6.46 14.47 17.90
C ASN A 103 -5.43 15.45 18.50
N LEU A 104 -5.24 16.63 17.89
CA LEU A 104 -4.23 17.63 18.29
C LEU A 104 -4.31 18.05 19.77
N SER A 105 -5.52 18.21 20.33
CA SER A 105 -5.72 18.59 21.72
C SER A 105 -5.80 17.40 22.68
N THR A 106 -5.81 16.16 22.18
CA THR A 106 -5.94 14.95 23.01
C THR A 106 -4.70 14.75 23.90
N ILE A 107 -4.92 14.35 25.15
CA ILE A 107 -3.87 14.11 26.14
C ILE A 107 -3.41 12.65 26.10
N ILE A 108 -2.11 12.45 25.89
CA ILE A 108 -1.43 11.14 25.89
C ILE A 108 -1.01 10.77 27.32
N ASP A 109 -0.83 9.48 27.58
CA ASP A 109 -0.29 8.96 28.84
C ASP A 109 1.06 9.63 29.19
N GLU A 110 1.21 10.05 30.45
CA GLU A 110 2.36 10.82 30.94
C GLU A 110 3.68 10.02 31.00
N ARG A 111 3.60 8.69 30.85
CA ARG A 111 4.77 7.81 30.71
C ARG A 111 5.39 7.87 29.32
N PHE A 112 4.71 8.49 28.34
CA PHE A 112 5.24 8.65 26.99
C PHE A 112 6.59 9.39 27.00
N ARG A 113 7.58 8.83 26.33
CA ARG A 113 8.87 9.48 26.02
C ARG A 113 9.16 9.29 24.54
N ASP A 114 9.58 10.35 23.87
CA ASP A 114 9.80 10.34 22.42
C ASP A 114 11.24 9.99 22.00
N ALA A 115 11.44 9.90 20.67
CA ALA A 115 12.72 9.59 20.05
C ALA A 115 13.82 10.62 20.32
N SER A 116 13.50 11.90 20.52
CA SER A 116 14.46 12.93 20.92
C SER A 116 14.95 12.77 22.36
N GLU A 117 14.11 12.20 23.24
CA GLU A 117 14.46 11.96 24.65
C GLU A 117 15.24 10.66 24.85
N LEU A 118 15.01 9.67 23.99
CA LEU A 118 15.60 8.32 24.10
C LEU A 118 16.47 7.94 22.89
N ASP A 119 17.04 8.94 22.22
CA ASP A 119 18.08 8.78 21.19
C ASP A 119 17.70 7.82 20.05
N GLY A 120 16.52 8.06 19.47
CA GLY A 120 15.96 7.27 18.38
C GLY A 120 15.15 6.05 18.83
N LEU A 121 14.72 6.01 20.09
CA LEU A 121 13.79 5.00 20.61
C LEU A 121 12.56 5.65 21.25
N PHE A 122 11.47 4.91 21.43
CA PHE A 122 10.31 5.39 22.18
C PHE A 122 10.19 4.69 23.54
N SER A 123 9.39 5.25 24.44
CA SER A 123 9.00 4.55 25.66
C SER A 123 8.34 3.21 25.32
N GLY A 124 8.71 2.14 26.04
CA GLY A 124 8.23 0.77 25.81
C GLY A 124 9.15 -0.12 24.97
N TRP A 125 10.36 0.33 24.60
CA TRP A 125 11.32 -0.50 23.85
C TRP A 125 11.78 -1.73 24.65
N ASP A 126 11.53 -2.90 24.10
CA ASP A 126 12.09 -4.18 24.53
C ASP A 126 13.25 -4.56 23.61
N LYS A 127 14.48 -4.46 24.15
CA LYS A 127 15.71 -4.73 23.41
C LYS A 127 15.86 -6.21 23.01
N GLU A 128 15.40 -7.14 23.85
CA GLU A 128 15.53 -8.58 23.59
C GLU A 128 14.52 -9.03 22.54
N GLY A 129 13.26 -8.61 22.70
CA GLY A 129 12.19 -8.92 21.74
C GLY A 129 12.20 -8.06 20.48
N ARG A 130 13.04 -7.01 20.43
CA ARG A 130 13.11 -6.01 19.35
C ARG A 130 11.74 -5.44 18.96
N LYS A 131 10.95 -5.09 19.96
CA LYS A 131 9.56 -4.64 19.80
C LYS A 131 9.21 -3.58 20.85
N TYR A 132 8.08 -2.91 20.66
CA TYR A 132 7.54 -1.97 21.64
C TYR A 132 6.37 -2.56 22.41
N THR A 133 6.25 -2.17 23.68
CA THR A 133 4.97 -2.18 24.41
C THR A 133 4.29 -0.83 24.25
N TYR A 134 2.96 -0.84 24.14
CA TYR A 134 2.19 0.31 23.65
C TYR A 134 1.45 1.09 24.75
N ASP A 135 1.60 0.69 26.02
CA ASP A 135 0.83 1.27 27.13
C ASP A 135 1.06 2.78 27.27
N SER A 136 2.31 3.22 27.09
CA SER A 136 2.67 4.64 27.15
C SER A 136 2.24 5.45 25.94
N TRP A 137 1.79 4.81 24.86
CA TRP A 137 1.33 5.50 23.64
C TRP A 137 -0.18 5.71 23.66
N GLN A 138 -0.89 5.20 24.67
CA GLN A 138 -2.33 5.34 24.75
C GLN A 138 -2.77 6.75 25.15
N TYR A 139 -4.04 7.07 24.88
CA TYR A 139 -4.67 8.25 25.45
C TYR A 139 -4.76 8.11 26.98
N LYS A 140 -4.67 9.23 27.69
CA LYS A 140 -4.66 9.22 29.15
C LYS A 140 -5.93 8.54 29.71
N GLY A 141 -5.73 7.38 30.35
CA GLY A 141 -6.79 6.61 31.01
C GLY A 141 -7.64 5.72 30.10
N MET A 142 -7.31 5.60 28.81
CA MET A 142 -8.13 4.85 27.83
C MET A 142 -7.24 4.03 26.89
N VAL A 143 -7.69 2.86 26.45
CA VAL A 143 -7.02 2.08 25.40
C VAL A 143 -7.76 2.27 24.08
N VAL A 144 -7.05 2.76 23.06
CA VAL A 144 -7.63 3.03 21.74
C VAL A 144 -7.44 1.81 20.86
N PRO A 145 -8.51 1.16 20.38
CA PRO A 145 -8.39 0.04 19.45
C PRO A 145 -7.81 0.50 18.11
N SER A 146 -7.11 -0.39 17.41
CA SER A 146 -6.65 -0.08 16.07
C SER A 146 -7.82 -0.05 15.09
N SER A 147 -7.82 0.90 14.17
CA SER A 147 -8.74 0.91 13.02
C SER A 147 -8.30 -0.07 11.90
N LEU A 148 -7.22 -0.82 12.12
CA LEU A 148 -6.63 -1.78 11.18
C LEU A 148 -6.69 -3.21 11.73
N ALA A 149 -7.16 -4.12 10.87
CA ALA A 149 -7.31 -5.55 11.13
C ALA A 149 -6.03 -6.28 11.60
N GLU A 150 -4.83 -5.77 11.31
CA GLU A 150 -3.57 -6.53 11.48
C GLU A 150 -2.75 -6.14 12.71
N HIS A 151 -3.12 -5.06 13.38
CA HIS A 151 -2.28 -4.46 14.41
C HIS A 151 -2.96 -4.54 15.77
N TYR A 152 -2.91 -5.74 16.35
CA TYR A 152 -3.40 -5.95 17.70
C TYR A 152 -2.44 -5.34 18.72
N VAL A 153 -3.00 -4.52 19.60
CA VAL A 153 -2.27 -3.88 20.67
C VAL A 153 -2.19 -4.86 21.83
N SER A 154 -0.98 -5.26 22.22
CA SER A 154 -0.76 -5.91 23.50
C SER A 154 -0.50 -4.84 24.55
N THR A 155 -1.53 -4.46 25.28
CA THR A 155 -1.40 -3.69 26.54
C THR A 155 -1.28 -4.63 27.73
N THR A 156 -0.80 -4.15 28.87
CA THR A 156 -0.79 -4.94 30.12
C THR A 156 -2.19 -5.24 30.65
N GLU A 157 -3.17 -4.44 30.24
CA GLU A 157 -4.61 -4.67 30.49
C GLU A 157 -5.24 -5.48 29.35
N SER A 158 -6.29 -6.26 29.67
CA SER A 158 -7.11 -6.96 28.66
C SER A 158 -7.71 -5.96 27.67
N PHE A 159 -7.58 -6.26 26.38
CA PHE A 159 -8.14 -5.42 25.29
C PHE A 159 -9.65 -5.17 25.47
N SER A 160 -10.41 -6.18 25.90
CA SER A 160 -11.85 -6.05 26.17
C SER A 160 -12.18 -5.09 27.32
N ASP A 161 -11.28 -4.93 28.30
CA ASP A 161 -11.52 -4.10 29.48
C ASP A 161 -11.03 -2.67 29.28
N GLY A 162 -9.90 -2.48 28.59
CA GLY A 162 -9.37 -1.16 28.25
C GLY A 162 -10.23 -0.42 27.22
N THR A 163 -10.81 -1.12 26.24
CA THR A 163 -11.65 -0.52 25.19
C THR A 163 -13.07 -0.19 25.64
N LYS A 164 -13.60 -0.85 26.68
CA LYS A 164 -14.92 -0.50 27.26
C LYS A 164 -15.01 0.96 27.68
N ARG A 165 -13.89 1.54 28.14
CA ARG A 165 -13.82 2.95 28.56
C ARG A 165 -14.08 3.93 27.41
N MET A 166 -13.92 3.50 26.15
CA MET A 166 -14.33 4.28 24.98
C MET A 166 -15.84 4.54 24.92
N THR A 167 -16.64 3.75 25.64
CA THR A 167 -18.10 3.94 25.76
C THR A 167 -18.49 4.69 27.04
N GLU A 168 -17.52 5.03 27.89
CA GLU A 168 -17.75 5.72 29.17
C GLU A 168 -17.59 7.24 29.07
N GLY A 169 -16.84 7.73 28.08
CA GLY A 169 -16.62 9.15 27.83
C GLY A 169 -15.65 9.41 26.68
N PRO A 170 -15.57 10.66 26.21
CA PRO A 170 -14.61 11.04 25.16
C PRO A 170 -13.18 11.08 25.73
N PRO A 171 -12.15 10.97 24.87
CA PRO A 171 -10.76 11.19 25.27
C PRO A 171 -10.56 12.54 25.95
N GLN A 172 -9.68 12.60 26.96
CA GLN A 172 -9.32 13.87 27.61
C GLN A 172 -8.59 14.79 26.64
N ARG A 173 -8.97 16.07 26.63
CA ARG A 173 -8.44 17.08 25.71
C ARG A 173 -8.12 18.38 26.43
N ASP A 174 -7.11 19.09 25.95
CA ASP A 174 -6.79 20.46 26.33
C ASP A 174 -6.86 21.40 25.11
N GLU A 175 -7.98 22.11 24.98
CA GLU A 175 -8.23 23.03 23.88
C GLU A 175 -7.33 24.28 23.91
N THR A 176 -6.64 24.56 25.04
CA THR A 176 -5.64 25.64 25.14
C THR A 176 -4.28 25.24 24.55
N LEU A 177 -4.07 23.95 24.31
CA LEU A 177 -2.84 23.35 23.82
C LEU A 177 -1.62 23.61 24.71
N GLN A 178 -1.79 23.87 26.01
CA GLN A 178 -0.71 24.15 26.96
C GLN A 178 -0.26 22.90 27.74
N HIS A 179 -1.12 21.89 27.83
CA HIS A 179 -0.82 20.66 28.55
C HIS A 179 0.40 19.96 27.92
N PRO A 180 1.45 19.62 28.69
CA PRO A 180 2.72 19.13 28.12
C PRO A 180 2.60 17.79 27.38
N PHE A 181 1.56 17.01 27.69
CA PHE A 181 1.24 15.75 27.02
C PHE A 181 0.05 15.83 26.07
N CYS A 182 -0.43 17.03 25.70
CA CYS A 182 -1.33 17.10 24.54
C CYS A 182 -0.52 16.84 23.26
N VAL A 183 -1.16 16.25 22.24
CA VAL A 183 -0.51 15.86 20.98
C VAL A 183 0.24 17.04 20.33
N TYR A 184 -0.30 18.26 20.39
CA TYR A 184 0.38 19.46 19.88
C TYR A 184 1.76 19.69 20.51
N GLN A 185 1.85 19.66 21.85
CA GLN A 185 3.12 19.90 22.54
C GLN A 185 4.13 18.77 22.27
N ILE A 186 3.64 17.53 22.16
CA ILE A 186 4.46 16.38 21.76
C ILE A 186 5.00 16.56 20.34
N LEU A 187 4.16 16.94 19.38
CA LEU A 187 4.59 17.19 17.99
C LEU A 187 5.66 18.29 17.93
N LYS A 188 5.46 19.41 18.65
CA LYS A 188 6.45 20.50 18.70
C LYS A 188 7.79 20.03 19.24
N ARG A 189 7.79 19.24 20.32
CA ARG A 189 9.02 18.68 20.90
C ARG A 189 9.69 17.71 19.94
N HIS A 190 8.93 16.75 19.41
CA HIS A 190 9.43 15.69 18.52
C HIS A 190 10.08 16.25 17.25
N TYR A 191 9.44 17.23 16.61
CA TYR A 191 9.92 17.81 15.36
C TYR A 191 10.90 18.97 15.53
N ALA A 192 11.23 19.40 16.76
CA ALA A 192 12.14 20.52 17.00
C ALA A 192 13.52 20.32 16.34
N ALA A 193 14.02 19.09 16.32
CA ALA A 193 15.34 18.73 15.76
C ALA A 193 15.39 18.77 14.21
N TYR A 194 14.26 18.84 13.52
CA TYR A 194 14.17 18.76 12.06
C TYR A 194 14.34 20.15 11.41
N THR A 195 15.39 20.88 11.81
CA THR A 195 15.65 22.24 11.29
C THR A 195 15.99 22.21 9.79
N PRO A 196 15.84 23.33 9.04
CA PRO A 196 16.24 23.37 7.63
C PRO A 196 17.70 22.96 7.39
N GLU A 197 18.60 23.26 8.34
CA GLU A 197 20.01 22.84 8.29
C GLU A 197 20.15 21.32 8.48
N MET A 198 19.43 20.74 9.44
CA MET A 198 19.41 19.29 9.64
C MET A 198 18.78 18.56 8.45
N VAL A 199 17.74 19.13 7.84
CA VAL A 199 17.16 18.61 6.60
C VAL A 199 18.18 18.59 5.48
N GLU A 200 18.94 19.68 5.29
CA GLU A 200 20.00 19.75 4.29
C GLU A 200 21.10 18.71 4.57
N GLU A 201 21.52 18.57 5.82
CA GLU A 201 22.53 17.61 6.25
C GLU A 201 22.12 16.14 6.00
N VAL A 202 20.88 15.77 6.33
CA VAL A 202 20.38 14.40 6.19
C VAL A 202 20.06 14.05 4.73
N THR A 203 19.38 14.97 4.04
CA THR A 203 18.76 14.69 2.72
C THR A 203 19.63 15.11 1.54
N GLY A 204 20.57 16.02 1.76
CA GLY A 204 21.32 16.72 0.71
C GLY A 204 20.48 17.70 -0.12
N CYS A 205 19.21 17.91 0.22
CA CYS A 205 18.38 18.95 -0.41
C CYS A 205 18.85 20.32 0.06
N PRO A 206 19.19 21.27 -0.83
CA PRO A 206 19.59 22.60 -0.43
C PRO A 206 18.51 23.25 0.45
N LYS A 207 18.92 23.85 1.58
CA LYS A 207 18.03 24.48 2.56
C LYS A 207 17.02 25.43 1.92
N GLU A 208 17.49 26.30 1.02
CA GLU A 208 16.64 27.27 0.32
C GLU A 208 15.59 26.61 -0.58
N THR A 209 15.93 25.47 -1.19
CA THR A 209 14.97 24.71 -2.01
C THR A 209 13.91 24.06 -1.12
N PHE A 210 14.32 23.48 0.01
CA PHE A 210 13.39 22.93 1.01
C PHE A 210 12.43 23.99 1.55
N LEU A 211 12.93 25.18 1.92
CA LEU A 211 12.10 26.28 2.43
C LEU A 211 11.05 26.74 1.41
N ARG A 212 11.42 26.82 0.12
CA ARG A 212 10.46 27.12 -0.96
C ARG A 212 9.35 26.08 -1.07
N VAL A 213 9.64 24.80 -0.85
CA VAL A 213 8.63 23.74 -0.82
C VAL A 213 7.69 23.92 0.37
N ALA A 214 8.24 24.11 1.58
CA ALA A 214 7.46 24.29 2.79
C ALA A 214 6.54 25.53 2.72
N GLU A 215 7.06 26.65 2.20
CA GLU A 215 6.29 27.87 1.97
C GLU A 215 5.15 27.66 0.96
N ALA A 216 5.44 26.99 -0.17
CA ALA A 216 4.43 26.73 -1.21
C ALA A 216 3.29 25.86 -0.70
N LEU A 217 3.57 24.86 0.15
CA LEU A 217 2.54 24.05 0.79
C LEU A 217 1.71 24.84 1.80
N ALA A 218 2.37 25.59 2.69
CA ALA A 218 1.70 26.37 3.73
C ALA A 218 0.81 27.49 3.14
N LYS A 219 1.29 28.18 2.09
CA LYS A 219 0.54 29.26 1.41
C LYS A 219 -0.71 28.77 0.69
N ASN A 220 -0.77 27.49 0.31
CA ASN A 220 -1.88 26.90 -0.42
C ASN A 220 -2.78 26.04 0.48
N SER A 221 -2.96 26.48 1.71
CA SER A 221 -3.77 25.88 2.77
C SER A 221 -4.81 26.88 3.31
N GLY A 222 -5.76 26.41 4.13
CA GLY A 222 -6.81 27.22 4.75
C GLY A 222 -8.19 27.04 4.11
N ARG A 223 -9.10 28.00 4.33
CA ARG A 223 -10.51 27.90 3.89
C ARG A 223 -10.71 27.85 2.36
N GLU A 224 -9.93 28.62 1.62
CA GLU A 224 -10.11 28.83 0.16
C GLU A 224 -9.21 27.94 -0.72
N ARG A 225 -8.18 27.31 -0.14
CA ARG A 225 -7.13 26.59 -0.87
C ARG A 225 -6.92 25.19 -0.32
N THR A 226 -6.50 24.29 -1.20
CA THR A 226 -6.19 22.90 -0.86
C THR A 226 -4.94 22.43 -1.60
N GLY A 227 -4.14 21.61 -0.92
CA GLY A 227 -2.98 20.94 -1.50
C GLY A 227 -3.16 19.43 -1.56
N ALA A 228 -2.55 18.78 -2.55
CA ALA A 228 -2.53 17.33 -2.69
C ALA A 228 -1.11 16.77 -2.58
N ILE A 229 -0.98 15.59 -1.96
CA ILE A 229 0.27 14.82 -1.95
C ILE A 229 0.07 13.56 -2.79
N CYS A 230 0.92 13.36 -3.80
CA CYS A 230 0.91 12.21 -4.69
C CYS A 230 2.16 11.35 -4.45
N TYR A 231 1.96 10.10 -4.01
CA TYR A 231 3.06 9.16 -3.73
C TYR A 231 2.74 7.76 -4.23
N ALA A 232 3.77 6.93 -4.36
CA ALA A 232 3.68 5.52 -4.71
C ALA A 232 4.83 4.72 -4.03
N VAL A 233 5.54 3.90 -4.81
CA VAL A 233 6.58 2.99 -4.32
C VAL A 233 7.86 3.68 -3.84
N GLY A 234 8.06 4.96 -4.18
CA GLY A 234 9.20 5.73 -3.69
C GLY A 234 9.17 5.91 -2.18
N TRP A 235 8.00 5.82 -1.53
CA TRP A 235 7.91 5.76 -0.07
C TRP A 235 7.72 4.33 0.45
N THR A 236 6.88 3.52 -0.19
CA THR A 236 6.47 2.24 0.43
C THR A 236 7.57 1.18 0.48
N HIS A 237 8.61 1.24 -0.37
CA HIS A 237 9.68 0.24 -0.43
C HIS A 237 10.89 0.60 0.46
N HIS A 238 10.62 0.84 1.74
CA HIS A 238 11.58 1.18 2.78
C HIS A 238 11.21 0.52 4.10
N THR A 239 12.18 0.27 4.97
CA THR A 239 11.92 -0.17 6.37
C THR A 239 11.20 0.87 7.23
N THR A 240 11.00 2.08 6.72
CA THR A 240 10.27 3.20 7.36
C THR A 240 9.12 3.71 6.49
N GLY A 241 8.71 2.96 5.46
CA GLY A 241 7.76 3.43 4.44
C GLY A 241 6.40 3.82 5.00
N VAL A 242 5.90 3.11 6.01
CA VAL A 242 4.65 3.49 6.70
C VAL A 242 4.78 4.84 7.39
N GLN A 243 5.94 5.14 8.00
CA GLN A 243 6.19 6.39 8.71
C GLN A 243 6.35 7.59 7.76
N MET A 244 6.91 7.39 6.55
CA MET A 244 6.91 8.42 5.50
C MET A 244 5.48 8.85 5.12
N ILE A 245 4.60 7.87 4.91
CA ILE A 245 3.19 8.11 4.58
C ILE A 245 2.45 8.76 5.76
N ARG A 246 2.82 8.41 7.00
CA ARG A 246 2.28 9.04 8.21
C ARG A 246 2.66 10.51 8.30
N ALA A 247 3.90 10.88 7.97
CA ALA A 247 4.34 12.27 7.95
C ALA A 247 3.52 13.09 6.92
N ALA A 248 3.28 12.55 5.72
CA ALA A 248 2.37 13.17 4.76
C ALA A 248 0.92 13.30 5.30
N GLY A 249 0.46 12.29 6.04
CA GLY A 249 -0.84 12.32 6.72
C GLY A 249 -0.96 13.44 7.75
N ILE A 250 0.09 13.66 8.55
CA ILE A 250 0.18 14.75 9.52
C ILE A 250 0.12 16.10 8.82
N ILE A 251 0.92 16.30 7.76
CA ILE A 251 0.93 17.55 6.97
C ILE A 251 -0.47 17.86 6.43
N GLN A 252 -1.13 16.89 5.78
CA GLN A 252 -2.46 17.10 5.20
C GLN A 252 -3.55 17.36 6.25
N SER A 253 -3.44 16.77 7.44
CA SER A 253 -4.34 17.04 8.57
C SER A 253 -4.11 18.43 9.17
N LEU A 254 -2.86 18.87 9.33
CA LEU A 254 -2.52 20.20 9.83
C LEU A 254 -2.95 21.31 8.86
N LEU A 255 -2.78 21.08 7.56
CA LEU A 255 -3.20 22.02 6.51
C LEU A 255 -4.71 21.91 6.18
N GLY A 256 -5.42 20.97 6.80
CA GLY A 256 -6.86 20.79 6.61
C GLY A 256 -7.25 20.48 5.17
N ASN A 257 -6.45 19.68 4.47
CA ASN A 257 -6.64 19.36 3.05
C ASN A 257 -7.52 18.11 2.83
N THR A 258 -7.58 17.20 3.80
CA THR A 258 -8.26 15.91 3.64
C THR A 258 -9.79 16.07 3.63
N GLY A 259 -10.44 15.38 2.67
CA GLY A 259 -11.90 15.40 2.50
C GLY A 259 -12.42 16.57 1.67
N ARG A 260 -11.54 17.42 1.12
CA ARG A 260 -11.90 18.63 0.37
C ARG A 260 -11.48 18.53 -1.10
N PRO A 261 -12.19 19.17 -2.04
CA PRO A 261 -11.81 19.19 -3.46
C PRO A 261 -10.38 19.65 -3.68
N GLY A 262 -9.61 18.94 -4.51
CA GLY A 262 -8.20 19.23 -4.79
C GLY A 262 -7.25 18.97 -3.62
N GLY A 263 -7.72 18.26 -2.58
CA GLY A 263 -6.99 18.04 -1.34
C GLY A 263 -6.90 16.56 -0.95
N GLY A 264 -6.03 16.29 0.02
CA GLY A 264 -5.82 14.94 0.57
C GLY A 264 -4.62 14.22 -0.06
N ILE A 265 -4.66 12.89 -0.07
CA ILE A 265 -3.53 12.07 -0.49
C ILE A 265 -3.96 11.13 -1.61
N LEU A 266 -3.36 11.34 -2.78
CA LEU A 266 -3.47 10.43 -3.92
C LEU A 266 -2.35 9.39 -3.82
N ALA A 267 -2.64 8.31 -3.09
CA ALA A 267 -1.76 7.15 -3.00
C ALA A 267 -1.88 6.30 -4.28
N LEU A 268 -1.04 6.60 -5.26
CA LEU A 268 -1.11 6.06 -6.61
C LEU A 268 -0.80 4.56 -6.61
N ARG A 269 -1.79 3.77 -7.02
CA ARG A 269 -1.71 2.31 -7.08
C ARG A 269 -0.94 1.84 -8.33
N GLY A 270 -0.26 0.70 -8.21
CA GLY A 270 0.60 0.13 -9.25
C GLY A 270 -0.17 -0.61 -10.35
N HIS A 271 -0.41 -1.91 -10.17
CA HIS A 271 -1.17 -2.71 -11.14
C HIS A 271 -2.62 -2.20 -11.28
N SER A 272 -3.21 -2.41 -12.45
CA SER A 272 -4.55 -1.93 -12.81
C SER A 272 -5.65 -2.29 -11.80
N SER A 273 -5.54 -3.46 -11.15
CA SER A 273 -6.47 -3.93 -10.13
C SER A 273 -5.81 -4.28 -8.79
N ILE A 274 -4.64 -3.69 -8.44
CA ILE A 274 -4.03 -3.96 -7.12
C ILE A 274 -4.94 -3.49 -5.98
N GLN A 275 -5.76 -2.45 -6.22
CA GLN A 275 -6.78 -2.04 -5.27
C GLN A 275 -7.80 -3.17 -5.08
N GLY A 276 -8.33 -3.74 -6.17
CA GLY A 276 -9.29 -4.84 -6.13
C GLY A 276 -8.73 -6.12 -5.49
N SER A 277 -7.47 -6.48 -5.78
CA SER A 277 -6.81 -7.64 -5.15
C SER A 277 -6.36 -7.38 -3.71
N THR A 278 -6.48 -6.14 -3.21
CA THR A 278 -6.35 -5.82 -1.78
C THR A 278 -7.73 -5.84 -1.10
N ASP A 279 -8.75 -5.34 -1.79
CA ASP A 279 -10.15 -5.34 -1.35
C ASP A 279 -10.69 -6.77 -1.20
N ILE A 280 -10.32 -7.64 -2.14
CA ILE A 280 -10.57 -9.08 -2.16
C ILE A 280 -9.18 -9.73 -2.10
N PRO A 281 -8.68 -9.93 -0.89
CA PRO A 281 -7.25 -10.01 -0.66
C PRO A 281 -6.63 -11.26 -1.26
N THR A 282 -5.61 -11.05 -2.10
CA THR A 282 -4.53 -12.02 -2.31
C THR A 282 -3.41 -11.82 -1.28
N LEU A 283 -3.78 -11.39 -0.07
CA LEU A 283 -2.91 -11.12 1.07
C LEU A 283 -3.19 -12.16 2.15
N TYR A 284 -2.14 -12.61 2.85
CA TYR A 284 -2.26 -13.73 3.79
C TYR A 284 -3.08 -13.43 5.06
N ASN A 285 -3.25 -12.14 5.37
CA ASN A 285 -3.68 -11.64 6.67
C ASN A 285 -5.03 -10.91 6.64
N LEU A 286 -5.70 -10.86 5.49
CA LEU A 286 -7.00 -10.26 5.32
C LEU A 286 -7.97 -11.24 4.66
N LEU A 287 -9.24 -11.11 5.01
CA LEU A 287 -10.42 -11.62 4.33
C LEU A 287 -11.07 -10.46 3.52
N PRO A 288 -11.95 -10.75 2.55
CA PRO A 288 -12.61 -9.73 1.74
C PRO A 288 -13.24 -8.59 2.53
N GLY A 289 -13.08 -7.36 2.04
CA GLY A 289 -13.55 -6.15 2.69
C GLY A 289 -12.74 -5.74 3.91
N TYR A 290 -11.44 -6.05 3.92
CA TYR A 290 -10.50 -5.67 5.00
C TYR A 290 -10.84 -6.29 6.37
N LEU A 291 -11.50 -7.45 6.37
CA LEU A 291 -11.72 -8.20 7.61
C LEU A 291 -10.42 -8.93 8.00
N PRO A 292 -10.01 -8.97 9.27
CA PRO A 292 -8.80 -9.67 9.70
C PRO A 292 -8.88 -11.18 9.46
N GLN A 293 -7.83 -11.77 8.90
CA GLN A 293 -7.69 -13.23 8.93
C GLN A 293 -7.59 -13.70 10.39
N PRO A 294 -8.36 -14.72 10.82
CA PRO A 294 -8.22 -15.36 12.12
C PRO A 294 -6.78 -15.80 12.44
N GLN A 295 -6.35 -15.70 13.70
CA GLN A 295 -4.96 -15.95 14.11
C GLN A 295 -4.93 -16.91 15.30
N ALA A 296 -4.04 -17.89 15.29
CA ALA A 296 -3.96 -18.93 16.32
C ALA A 296 -3.44 -18.41 17.67
N PHE A 297 -2.68 -17.30 17.67
CA PHE A 297 -2.08 -16.70 18.87
C PHE A 297 -2.92 -15.57 19.48
N LYS A 298 -4.09 -15.28 18.90
CA LYS A 298 -5.11 -14.39 19.48
C LYS A 298 -6.26 -15.23 20.07
N PRO A 299 -7.17 -14.63 20.86
CA PRO A 299 -8.43 -15.26 21.28
C PRO A 299 -9.43 -15.58 20.14
N HIS A 300 -8.97 -16.05 18.97
CA HIS A 300 -9.76 -16.32 17.77
C HIS A 300 -10.12 -17.81 17.62
N ALA A 301 -10.01 -18.59 18.70
CA ALA A 301 -10.34 -20.02 18.67
C ALA A 301 -11.81 -20.26 18.30
N THR A 302 -12.72 -19.39 18.73
CA THR A 302 -14.15 -19.40 18.45
C THR A 302 -14.56 -18.13 17.72
N LEU A 303 -15.70 -18.16 17.02
CA LEU A 303 -16.22 -16.96 16.35
C LEU A 303 -16.54 -15.88 17.38
N LYS A 304 -17.10 -16.26 18.53
CA LYS A 304 -17.39 -15.33 19.62
C LYS A 304 -16.12 -14.58 20.07
N GLY A 305 -15.04 -15.29 20.35
CA GLY A 305 -13.78 -14.67 20.78
C GLY A 305 -13.17 -13.77 19.70
N TYR A 306 -13.28 -14.18 18.43
CA TYR A 306 -12.89 -13.35 17.29
C TYR A 306 -13.68 -12.05 17.20
N LEU A 307 -15.01 -12.11 17.29
CA LEU A 307 -15.88 -10.93 17.24
C LEU A 307 -15.65 -9.99 18.43
N GLU A 308 -15.41 -10.54 19.63
CA GLU A 308 -15.09 -9.74 20.83
C GLU A 308 -13.77 -8.98 20.70
N VAL A 309 -12.79 -9.54 19.99
CA VAL A 309 -11.46 -8.93 19.79
C VAL A 309 -11.47 -7.91 18.64
N GLU A 310 -12.13 -8.22 17.53
CA GLU A 310 -11.99 -7.43 16.30
C GLU A 310 -13.10 -6.39 16.10
N THR A 311 -14.17 -6.42 16.92
CA THR A 311 -15.22 -5.38 16.87
C THR A 311 -14.78 -4.14 17.64
N THR A 312 -14.81 -2.98 16.97
CA THR A 312 -14.59 -1.69 17.63
C THR A 312 -15.91 -1.20 18.27
N PRO A 313 -15.91 -0.75 19.54
CA PRO A 313 -17.15 -0.37 20.23
C PRO A 313 -17.79 0.92 19.69
N THR A 314 -17.01 1.81 19.09
CA THR A 314 -17.43 3.13 18.57
C THR A 314 -17.03 3.29 17.10
N GLY A 315 -17.68 4.23 16.40
CA GLY A 315 -17.49 4.43 14.97
C GLY A 315 -18.06 3.29 14.11
N TRP A 316 -17.69 3.26 12.84
CA TRP A 316 -18.32 2.42 11.83
C TRP A 316 -17.99 0.93 11.96
N TRP A 317 -16.78 0.60 12.46
CA TRP A 317 -16.32 -0.78 12.68
C TRP A 317 -17.12 -1.54 13.75
N TYR A 318 -18.04 -0.88 14.46
CA TYR A 318 -19.07 -1.54 15.26
C TYR A 318 -19.91 -2.55 14.46
N ASN A 319 -20.06 -2.34 13.14
CA ASN A 319 -20.81 -3.23 12.26
C ASN A 319 -20.05 -4.51 11.85
N PHE A 320 -18.85 -4.73 12.36
CA PHE A 320 -17.99 -5.87 12.03
C PHE A 320 -18.68 -7.24 12.03
N PRO A 321 -19.53 -7.60 13.03
CA PRO A 321 -20.23 -8.89 13.04
C PRO A 321 -21.11 -9.14 11.81
N LYS A 322 -21.77 -8.09 11.29
CA LYS A 322 -22.63 -8.17 10.11
C LYS A 322 -21.84 -8.60 8.87
N TYR A 323 -20.64 -8.05 8.72
CA TYR A 323 -19.76 -8.31 7.59
C TYR A 323 -19.19 -9.72 7.66
N MET A 324 -18.70 -10.13 8.84
CA MET A 324 -18.11 -11.45 9.01
C MET A 324 -19.15 -12.57 8.78
N ILE A 325 -20.34 -12.44 9.35
CA ILE A 325 -21.39 -13.47 9.24
C ILE A 325 -21.97 -13.50 7.82
N SER A 326 -22.12 -12.35 7.15
CA SER A 326 -22.53 -12.31 5.75
C SER A 326 -21.50 -12.94 4.81
N LEU A 327 -20.20 -12.79 5.09
CA LEU A 327 -19.14 -13.46 4.34
C LEU A 327 -19.19 -14.98 4.51
N MET A 328 -19.36 -15.45 5.75
CA MET A 328 -19.52 -16.88 6.02
C MET A 328 -20.76 -17.47 5.33
N ARG A 329 -21.85 -16.71 5.30
CA ARG A 329 -23.04 -17.10 4.55
C ARG A 329 -22.79 -17.18 3.06
N ALA A 330 -22.06 -16.24 2.47
CA ALA A 330 -21.71 -16.27 1.04
C ALA A 330 -20.92 -17.52 0.68
N TRP A 331 -19.93 -17.91 1.49
CA TRP A 331 -19.04 -19.04 1.22
C TRP A 331 -19.63 -20.42 1.53
N TYR A 332 -20.55 -20.53 2.47
CA TYR A 332 -21.02 -21.85 2.92
C TYR A 332 -22.53 -22.05 2.85
N GLY A 333 -23.29 -21.05 2.41
CA GLY A 333 -24.73 -21.17 2.17
C GLY A 333 -25.45 -21.78 3.36
N ASP A 334 -26.26 -22.82 3.14
CA ASP A 334 -27.02 -23.50 4.20
C ASP A 334 -26.15 -24.23 5.23
N ALA A 335 -24.90 -24.56 4.90
CA ALA A 335 -23.98 -25.21 5.82
C ALA A 335 -23.45 -24.26 6.91
N ALA A 336 -23.52 -22.93 6.69
CA ALA A 336 -23.28 -21.94 7.74
C ALA A 336 -24.50 -21.84 8.66
N THR A 337 -24.41 -22.28 9.91
CA THR A 337 -25.51 -22.17 10.88
C THR A 337 -25.02 -21.60 12.21
N PRO A 338 -25.89 -21.08 13.09
CA PRO A 338 -25.46 -20.66 14.41
C PRO A 338 -24.83 -21.81 15.22
N LYS A 339 -25.25 -23.07 14.98
CA LYS A 339 -24.77 -24.26 15.71
C LYS A 339 -23.31 -24.59 15.44
N ASN A 340 -22.80 -24.28 14.25
CA ASN A 340 -21.40 -24.49 13.87
C ASN A 340 -20.65 -23.16 13.67
N GLU A 341 -21.08 -22.10 14.36
CA GLU A 341 -20.45 -20.79 14.30
C GLU A 341 -20.33 -20.25 12.86
N TRP A 342 -21.38 -20.46 12.07
CA TRP A 342 -21.45 -20.09 10.65
C TRP A 342 -20.36 -20.73 9.77
N GLY A 343 -19.73 -21.83 10.19
CA GLY A 343 -18.62 -22.44 9.46
C GLY A 343 -17.26 -21.79 9.74
N TYR A 344 -17.16 -20.92 10.74
CA TYR A 344 -15.92 -20.24 11.13
C TYR A 344 -14.74 -21.18 11.38
N GLN A 345 -15.01 -22.41 11.86
CA GLN A 345 -13.97 -23.41 12.10
C GLN A 345 -13.34 -23.98 10.83
N TRP A 346 -13.93 -23.75 9.66
CA TRP A 346 -13.36 -24.11 8.36
C TRP A 346 -12.34 -23.10 7.86
N LEU A 347 -12.27 -21.91 8.46
CA LEU A 347 -11.26 -20.92 8.11
C LEU A 347 -9.89 -21.28 8.68
N PRO A 348 -8.81 -21.22 7.87
CA PRO A 348 -7.47 -21.39 8.37
C PRO A 348 -7.13 -20.25 9.34
N LYS A 349 -6.43 -20.58 10.42
CA LYS A 349 -5.97 -19.61 11.42
C LYS A 349 -4.46 -19.42 11.24
N ASN A 350 -4.04 -18.19 10.99
CA ASN A 350 -2.62 -17.87 10.76
C ASN A 350 -1.79 -18.11 12.02
N VAL A 351 -0.58 -18.64 11.84
CA VAL A 351 0.38 -18.91 12.92
C VAL A 351 1.57 -17.97 12.91
N GLY A 352 1.69 -17.12 11.89
CA GLY A 352 2.77 -16.16 11.76
C GLY A 352 2.63 -15.27 10.53
N ASP A 353 3.74 -14.62 10.18
CA ASP A 353 3.87 -13.82 8.97
C ASP A 353 4.10 -14.75 7.76
N HIS A 354 3.12 -14.79 6.86
CA HIS A 354 3.17 -15.54 5.60
C HIS A 354 3.19 -14.60 4.38
N SER A 355 3.67 -13.37 4.55
CA SER A 355 3.93 -12.45 3.44
C SER A 355 5.03 -12.98 2.50
N GLN A 356 5.23 -12.29 1.38
CA GLN A 356 6.13 -12.77 0.32
C GLN A 356 7.58 -13.01 0.79
N LEU A 357 8.14 -12.18 1.68
CA LEU A 357 9.51 -12.34 2.18
C LEU A 357 9.70 -13.66 2.98
N PRO A 358 8.99 -13.90 4.10
CA PRO A 358 9.10 -15.15 4.84
C PRO A 358 8.66 -16.36 4.03
N MET A 359 7.67 -16.22 3.14
CA MET A 359 7.27 -17.29 2.22
C MET A 359 8.42 -17.73 1.31
N THR A 360 9.19 -16.79 0.76
CA THR A 360 10.33 -17.11 -0.10
C THR A 360 11.45 -17.81 0.68
N LEU A 361 11.68 -17.43 1.93
CA LEU A 361 12.62 -18.12 2.82
C LEU A 361 12.13 -19.53 3.18
N ALA A 362 10.84 -19.70 3.48
CA ALA A 362 10.24 -21.00 3.76
C ALA A 362 10.30 -21.95 2.54
N MET A 363 10.15 -21.41 1.33
CA MET A 363 10.39 -22.13 0.08
C MET A 363 11.86 -22.56 -0.04
N ARG A 364 12.80 -21.66 0.27
CA ARG A 364 14.23 -21.99 0.30
C ARG A 364 14.56 -23.07 1.32
N ASP A 365 13.90 -23.06 2.48
CA ASP A 365 14.03 -24.03 3.57
C ASP A 365 13.25 -25.34 3.32
N ARG A 366 12.64 -25.54 2.13
CA ARG A 366 11.84 -26.73 1.75
C ARG A 366 10.59 -26.98 2.61
N LEU A 367 10.10 -25.95 3.30
CA LEU A 367 8.83 -26.02 4.05
C LEU A 367 7.62 -25.91 3.12
N ILE A 368 7.76 -25.15 2.03
CA ILE A 368 6.76 -25.08 0.96
C ILE A 368 7.13 -26.12 -0.09
N ARG A 369 6.18 -27.01 -0.39
CA ARG A 369 6.36 -28.12 -1.34
C ARG A 369 5.84 -27.80 -2.74
N GLY A 370 4.83 -26.94 -2.84
CA GLY A 370 4.24 -26.57 -4.11
C GLY A 370 3.69 -25.16 -4.11
N MET A 371 3.64 -24.54 -5.29
CA MET A 371 3.28 -23.14 -5.41
C MET A 371 2.48 -22.85 -6.69
N PHE A 372 1.48 -21.98 -6.57
CA PHE A 372 0.82 -21.32 -7.70
C PHE A 372 1.40 -19.91 -7.86
N ILE A 373 1.77 -19.56 -9.08
CA ILE A 373 2.22 -18.22 -9.46
C ILE A 373 1.35 -17.77 -10.62
N ILE A 374 0.36 -16.93 -10.33
CA ILE A 374 -0.66 -16.48 -11.29
C ILE A 374 -0.45 -15.00 -11.56
N GLY A 375 -0.06 -14.64 -12.80
CA GLY A 375 0.13 -13.26 -13.24
C GLY A 375 1.24 -12.52 -12.48
N GLN A 376 2.26 -13.23 -12.00
CA GLN A 376 3.40 -12.69 -11.25
C GLN A 376 4.71 -13.29 -11.73
N ASN A 377 5.80 -12.56 -11.52
CA ASN A 377 7.15 -13.00 -11.89
C ASN A 377 8.15 -12.74 -10.74
N PRO A 378 8.10 -13.52 -9.64
CA PRO A 378 8.97 -13.33 -8.49
C PRO A 378 10.46 -13.54 -8.80
N ALA A 379 10.82 -14.27 -9.86
CA ALA A 379 12.21 -14.33 -10.30
C ALA A 379 12.78 -12.93 -10.63
N ILE A 380 11.97 -11.99 -11.12
CA ILE A 380 12.36 -10.58 -11.26
C ILE A 380 11.98 -9.77 -10.04
N GLY A 381 10.74 -9.89 -9.57
CA GLY A 381 10.16 -8.98 -8.57
C GLY A 381 10.57 -9.24 -7.12
N GLY A 382 11.07 -10.43 -6.79
CA GLY A 382 11.40 -10.83 -5.42
C GLY A 382 12.83 -10.46 -5.03
N SER A 383 13.01 -10.02 -3.78
CA SER A 383 14.31 -9.64 -3.23
C SER A 383 15.30 -10.81 -3.17
N ASN A 384 16.58 -10.49 -3.35
CA ASN A 384 17.68 -11.47 -3.37
C ASN A 384 17.35 -12.64 -4.34
N SER A 385 17.01 -12.26 -5.57
CA SER A 385 16.40 -13.16 -6.56
C SER A 385 17.21 -14.45 -6.77
N ALA A 386 18.51 -14.33 -7.07
CA ALA A 386 19.33 -15.50 -7.39
C ALA A 386 19.45 -16.46 -6.20
N GLN A 387 19.77 -15.96 -5.01
CA GLN A 387 20.07 -16.84 -3.86
C GLN A 387 18.85 -17.34 -3.12
N THR A 388 17.77 -16.55 -3.12
CA THR A 388 16.57 -16.84 -2.33
C THR A 388 15.44 -17.34 -3.23
N VAL A 389 15.01 -16.55 -4.21
CA VAL A 389 13.84 -16.89 -5.04
C VAL A 389 14.14 -18.07 -5.96
N GLN A 390 15.14 -17.95 -6.85
CA GLN A 390 15.39 -18.95 -7.89
C GLN A 390 15.84 -20.29 -7.30
N ARG A 391 16.75 -20.27 -6.33
CA ARG A 391 17.15 -21.47 -5.60
C ARG A 391 16.05 -22.02 -4.68
N GLY A 392 15.05 -21.21 -4.30
CA GLY A 392 13.86 -21.67 -3.60
C GLY A 392 12.87 -22.34 -4.55
N LEU A 393 12.67 -21.80 -5.75
CA LEU A 393 11.86 -22.44 -6.80
C LEU A 393 12.40 -23.84 -7.13
N ALA A 394 13.74 -23.98 -7.19
CA ALA A 394 14.41 -25.28 -7.41
C ALA A 394 14.18 -26.32 -6.30
N ASN A 395 13.67 -25.90 -5.14
CA ASN A 395 13.43 -26.73 -3.97
C ASN A 395 11.96 -27.19 -3.85
N LEU A 396 11.07 -26.72 -4.73
CA LEU A 396 9.69 -27.16 -4.79
C LEU A 396 9.58 -28.57 -5.40
N ASP A 397 8.56 -29.32 -5.02
CA ASP A 397 8.16 -30.55 -5.72
C ASP A 397 7.46 -30.19 -7.03
N TRP A 398 6.56 -29.21 -7.00
CA TRP A 398 5.81 -28.75 -8.18
C TRP A 398 5.57 -27.24 -8.18
N LEU A 399 5.43 -26.67 -9.37
CA LEU A 399 5.21 -25.26 -9.60
C LEU A 399 4.21 -25.06 -10.73
N VAL A 400 3.12 -24.34 -10.47
CA VAL A 400 2.17 -23.94 -11.52
C VAL A 400 2.35 -22.46 -11.82
N VAL A 401 2.79 -22.14 -13.03
CA VAL A 401 2.91 -20.76 -13.53
C VAL A 401 1.78 -20.49 -14.52
N ARG A 402 0.99 -19.45 -14.26
CA ARG A 402 -0.02 -18.94 -15.19
C ARG A 402 0.31 -17.53 -15.61
N ASP A 403 0.63 -17.38 -16.89
CA ASP A 403 0.94 -16.11 -17.52
C ASP A 403 0.63 -16.22 -19.03
N PHE A 404 0.56 -15.11 -19.76
CA PHE A 404 0.25 -15.12 -21.21
C PHE A 404 1.50 -15.37 -22.07
N THR A 405 2.68 -15.40 -21.45
CA THR A 405 3.97 -15.72 -22.07
C THR A 405 4.85 -16.48 -21.09
N GLU A 406 5.87 -17.19 -21.59
CA GLU A 406 6.89 -17.77 -20.71
C GLU A 406 7.64 -16.66 -19.96
N THR A 407 7.83 -16.85 -18.66
CA THR A 407 8.48 -15.88 -17.75
C THR A 407 9.80 -16.41 -17.22
N GLU A 408 10.62 -15.53 -16.65
CA GLU A 408 11.83 -15.91 -15.90
C GLU A 408 11.51 -16.87 -14.74
N THR A 409 10.32 -16.76 -14.15
CA THR A 409 9.85 -17.68 -13.12
C THR A 409 9.51 -19.07 -13.66
N ALA A 410 8.97 -19.18 -14.88
CA ALA A 410 8.73 -20.48 -15.52
C ALA A 410 10.03 -21.13 -16.05
N SER A 411 11.00 -20.30 -16.45
CA SER A 411 12.24 -20.72 -17.11
C SER A 411 13.47 -20.80 -16.20
N PHE A 412 13.30 -20.58 -14.89
CA PHE A 412 14.41 -20.48 -13.93
C PHE A 412 15.33 -21.70 -13.94
N TRP A 413 14.79 -22.89 -14.22
CA TRP A 413 15.48 -24.17 -14.10
C TRP A 413 16.48 -24.45 -15.23
N TYR A 414 16.40 -23.74 -16.37
CA TYR A 414 17.41 -23.81 -17.43
C TYR A 414 18.08 -22.46 -17.73
N ALA A 415 17.47 -21.34 -17.37
CA ALA A 415 17.96 -20.00 -17.70
C ALA A 415 18.29 -19.12 -16.49
N GLY A 416 18.02 -19.59 -15.26
CA GLY A 416 18.26 -18.83 -14.03
C GLY A 416 19.73 -18.55 -13.74
N HIS A 417 20.00 -17.56 -12.88
CA HIS A 417 21.36 -17.17 -12.49
C HIS A 417 22.17 -18.33 -11.90
N PRO A 418 21.65 -19.15 -10.95
CA PRO A 418 22.42 -20.29 -10.44
C PRO A 418 22.78 -21.31 -11.52
N VAL A 419 21.95 -21.45 -12.55
CA VAL A 419 22.20 -22.36 -13.67
C VAL A 419 23.28 -21.79 -14.61
N LYS A 420 23.16 -20.52 -14.98
CA LYS A 420 24.14 -19.83 -15.82
C LYS A 420 25.52 -19.72 -15.15
N ALA A 421 25.55 -19.56 -13.83
CA ALA A 421 26.78 -19.56 -13.04
C ALA A 421 27.42 -20.96 -12.95
N GLY A 422 26.68 -22.03 -13.24
CA GLY A 422 27.13 -23.41 -13.06
C GLY A 422 27.00 -23.92 -11.62
N ASP A 423 26.31 -23.19 -10.74
CA ASP A 423 26.10 -23.57 -9.35
C ASP A 423 25.11 -24.74 -9.19
N ILE A 424 24.16 -24.87 -10.11
CA ILE A 424 23.13 -25.93 -10.14
C ILE A 424 22.94 -26.37 -11.60
N ALA A 425 23.03 -27.66 -11.88
CA ALA A 425 22.69 -28.15 -13.22
C ALA A 425 21.17 -28.39 -13.35
N PRO A 426 20.56 -28.16 -14.53
CA PRO A 426 19.12 -28.38 -14.73
C PRO A 426 18.66 -29.79 -14.36
N LYS A 427 19.49 -30.81 -14.61
CA LYS A 427 19.22 -32.21 -14.26
C LYS A 427 19.10 -32.48 -12.74
N ASP A 428 19.61 -31.56 -11.91
CA ASP A 428 19.59 -31.68 -10.45
C ASP A 428 18.39 -30.94 -9.83
N ILE A 429 17.55 -30.28 -10.65
CA ILE A 429 16.34 -29.59 -10.23
C ILE A 429 15.16 -30.54 -10.38
N ALA A 430 14.57 -30.96 -9.26
CA ALA A 430 13.48 -31.94 -9.23
C ALA A 430 12.08 -31.33 -9.40
N THR A 431 11.96 -29.99 -9.41
CA THR A 431 10.68 -29.28 -9.48
C THR A 431 9.95 -29.55 -10.79
N GLU A 432 8.75 -30.11 -10.71
CA GLU A 432 7.86 -30.25 -11.86
C GLU A 432 7.18 -28.91 -12.18
N VAL A 433 7.40 -28.35 -13.37
CA VAL A 433 6.87 -27.03 -13.75
C VAL A 433 5.72 -27.18 -14.75
N PHE A 434 4.55 -26.67 -14.38
CA PHE A 434 3.38 -26.54 -15.24
C PHE A 434 3.23 -25.09 -15.70
N LEU A 435 3.54 -24.79 -16.95
CA LEU A 435 3.23 -23.49 -17.57
C LEU A 435 1.85 -23.59 -18.24
N MET A 436 0.86 -22.87 -17.70
CA MET A 436 -0.52 -22.88 -18.21
C MET A 436 -0.91 -21.49 -18.75
N PRO A 437 -1.08 -21.33 -20.07
CA PRO A 437 -1.14 -20.02 -20.69
C PRO A 437 -2.47 -19.30 -20.37
N SER A 438 -2.41 -18.04 -19.94
CA SER A 438 -3.59 -17.26 -19.52
C SER A 438 -4.04 -16.22 -20.54
N SER A 439 -5.32 -15.85 -20.48
CA SER A 439 -5.87 -14.75 -21.27
C SER A 439 -5.45 -13.39 -20.71
N LEU A 440 -5.10 -12.46 -21.60
CA LEU A 440 -4.83 -11.07 -21.29
C LEU A 440 -6.10 -10.36 -20.80
N ALA A 441 -5.94 -9.51 -19.78
CA ALA A 441 -7.06 -8.69 -19.30
C ALA A 441 -7.56 -7.69 -20.35
N ALA A 442 -6.69 -7.27 -21.28
CA ALA A 442 -7.06 -6.37 -22.36
C ALA A 442 -7.82 -7.12 -23.47
N GLY A 443 -9.14 -7.21 -23.31
CA GLY A 443 -10.06 -7.63 -24.38
C GLY A 443 -10.27 -9.15 -24.54
N GLU A 444 -9.50 -10.02 -23.89
CA GLU A 444 -9.67 -11.48 -24.03
C GLU A 444 -10.56 -12.13 -22.96
N LYS A 445 -10.94 -11.36 -21.93
CA LYS A 445 -11.84 -11.79 -20.85
C LYS A 445 -12.75 -10.65 -20.39
N GLU A 446 -13.88 -11.00 -19.80
CA GLU A 446 -14.81 -10.06 -19.15
C GLU A 446 -14.59 -10.04 -17.63
N GLY A 447 -15.03 -8.97 -16.98
CA GLY A 447 -15.00 -8.83 -15.53
C GLY A 447 -14.75 -7.40 -15.08
N THR A 448 -14.29 -7.22 -13.84
CA THR A 448 -14.00 -5.91 -13.28
C THR A 448 -12.54 -5.73 -12.90
N PHE A 449 -12.04 -4.51 -13.02
CA PHE A 449 -10.86 -4.06 -12.28
C PHE A 449 -11.19 -2.86 -11.41
N THR A 450 -10.45 -2.71 -10.31
CA THR A 450 -10.63 -1.60 -9.38
C THR A 450 -9.40 -0.70 -9.40
N ASN A 451 -9.56 0.55 -9.83
CA ASN A 451 -8.44 1.46 -10.07
C ASN A 451 -7.93 2.14 -8.78
N THR A 452 -6.96 3.06 -8.92
CA THR A 452 -6.30 3.75 -7.79
C THR A 452 -7.23 4.52 -6.84
N HIS A 453 -8.39 4.96 -7.30
CA HIS A 453 -9.35 5.73 -6.51
C HIS A 453 -10.64 4.94 -6.26
N ARG A 454 -10.52 3.61 -6.15
CA ARG A 454 -11.58 2.68 -5.74
C ARG A 454 -12.69 2.47 -6.78
N LEU A 455 -12.50 2.95 -8.00
CA LEU A 455 -13.48 2.82 -9.08
C LEU A 455 -13.47 1.38 -9.63
N VAL A 456 -14.53 0.64 -9.36
CA VAL A 456 -14.82 -0.69 -9.90
C VAL A 456 -15.42 -0.52 -11.29
N GLN A 457 -14.69 -0.94 -12.32
CA GLN A 457 -15.10 -0.76 -13.72
C GLN A 457 -15.22 -2.10 -14.43
N TRP A 458 -16.34 -2.29 -15.12
CA TRP A 458 -16.58 -3.46 -15.96
C TRP A 458 -15.91 -3.32 -17.32
N HIS A 459 -15.33 -4.41 -17.80
CA HIS A 459 -14.89 -4.56 -19.18
C HIS A 459 -15.44 -5.85 -19.77
N ASP A 460 -15.77 -5.78 -21.06
CA ASP A 460 -16.32 -6.90 -21.81
C ASP A 460 -15.21 -7.66 -22.53
N LYS A 461 -15.44 -8.94 -22.81
CA LYS A 461 -14.63 -9.71 -23.74
C LYS A 461 -14.88 -9.18 -25.16
N ILE A 462 -13.82 -8.85 -25.88
CA ILE A 462 -13.85 -8.26 -27.22
C ILE A 462 -13.36 -9.27 -28.28
N VAL A 463 -12.36 -10.08 -27.93
CA VAL A 463 -11.77 -11.10 -28.81
C VAL A 463 -11.54 -12.40 -28.04
N ASP A 464 -11.42 -13.51 -28.76
CA ASP A 464 -10.94 -14.76 -28.17
C ASP A 464 -9.43 -14.71 -27.97
N ALA A 465 -8.97 -15.34 -26.89
CA ALA A 465 -7.55 -15.48 -26.62
C ALA A 465 -6.90 -16.42 -27.65
N PRO A 466 -5.64 -16.21 -28.04
CA PRO A 466 -4.98 -17.04 -29.04
C PRO A 466 -4.72 -18.46 -28.51
N GLY A 467 -4.78 -19.45 -29.40
CA GLY A 467 -4.46 -20.84 -29.08
C GLY A 467 -5.39 -21.42 -28.00
N ASP A 468 -4.79 -22.06 -27.00
CA ASP A 468 -5.51 -22.69 -25.89
C ASP A 468 -5.52 -21.84 -24.61
N ASN A 469 -5.34 -20.52 -24.76
CA ASN A 469 -5.34 -19.61 -23.62
C ASN A 469 -6.72 -19.59 -22.96
N ARG A 470 -6.74 -19.61 -21.62
CA ARG A 470 -7.97 -19.57 -20.82
C ARG A 470 -7.90 -18.47 -19.77
N SER A 471 -9.05 -17.88 -19.44
CA SER A 471 -9.16 -16.85 -18.41
C SER A 471 -8.72 -17.39 -17.04
N ASP A 472 -8.26 -16.50 -16.15
CA ASP A 472 -7.98 -16.88 -14.76
C ASP A 472 -9.26 -17.32 -14.04
N LEU A 473 -10.40 -16.74 -14.41
CA LEU A 473 -11.70 -17.10 -13.84
C LEU A 473 -12.10 -18.53 -14.23
N TRP A 474 -11.88 -18.94 -15.48
CA TRP A 474 -12.01 -20.34 -15.91
C TRP A 474 -11.13 -21.27 -15.08
N PHE A 475 -9.87 -20.89 -14.86
CA PHE A 475 -8.93 -21.71 -14.11
C PHE A 475 -9.44 -22.06 -12.73
N VAL A 476 -9.78 -21.02 -11.96
CA VAL A 476 -10.16 -21.14 -10.57
C VAL A 476 -11.48 -21.89 -10.46
N HIS A 477 -12.43 -21.62 -11.36
CA HIS A 477 -13.71 -22.32 -11.42
C HIS A 477 -13.56 -23.83 -11.66
N HIS A 478 -12.81 -24.21 -12.69
CA HIS A 478 -12.62 -25.63 -13.02
C HIS A 478 -11.72 -26.35 -12.02
N LEU A 479 -10.76 -25.66 -11.41
CA LEU A 479 -9.97 -26.20 -10.30
C LEU A 479 -10.86 -26.49 -9.09
N ALA A 480 -11.73 -25.55 -8.70
CA ALA A 480 -12.66 -25.72 -7.60
C ALA A 480 -13.61 -26.90 -7.84
N LYS A 481 -14.22 -27.01 -9.04
CA LYS A 481 -15.08 -28.15 -9.39
C LYS A 481 -14.36 -29.49 -9.29
N ARG A 482 -13.12 -29.57 -9.77
CA ARG A 482 -12.29 -30.80 -9.69
C ARG A 482 -11.92 -31.15 -8.26
N LEU A 483 -11.56 -30.15 -7.43
CA LEU A 483 -11.28 -30.37 -6.01
C LEU A 483 -12.52 -30.85 -5.27
N LYS A 484 -13.69 -30.22 -5.48
CA LYS A 484 -14.94 -30.68 -4.87
C LYS A 484 -15.28 -32.12 -5.27
N ALA A 485 -15.10 -32.49 -6.54
CA ALA A 485 -15.29 -33.87 -6.99
C ALA A 485 -14.29 -34.84 -6.35
N LEU A 486 -13.02 -34.46 -6.23
CA LEU A 486 -11.97 -35.28 -5.61
C LEU A 486 -12.24 -35.54 -4.12
N TYR A 487 -12.79 -34.55 -3.42
CA TYR A 487 -13.06 -34.61 -1.98
C TYR A 487 -14.51 -35.02 -1.64
N ALA A 488 -15.33 -35.33 -2.63
CA ALA A 488 -16.77 -35.60 -2.44
C ALA A 488 -17.03 -36.70 -1.40
N ASP A 489 -16.26 -37.79 -1.46
CA ASP A 489 -16.40 -38.95 -0.57
C ASP A 489 -15.44 -38.92 0.63
N SER A 490 -14.72 -37.81 0.87
CA SER A 490 -13.79 -37.74 1.99
C SER A 490 -14.52 -37.78 3.33
N THR A 491 -13.99 -38.56 4.27
CA THR A 491 -14.47 -38.64 5.65
C THR A 491 -13.60 -37.85 6.62
N LYS A 492 -12.59 -37.13 6.14
CA LYS A 492 -11.69 -36.38 7.02
C LYS A 492 -12.33 -35.05 7.43
N PRO A 493 -12.33 -34.69 8.73
CA PRO A 493 -12.90 -33.43 9.19
C PRO A 493 -12.28 -32.18 8.54
N CYS A 494 -11.00 -32.21 8.16
CA CYS A 494 -10.31 -31.11 7.51
C CYS A 494 -10.83 -30.82 6.10
N ASP A 495 -11.46 -31.79 5.44
CA ASP A 495 -11.90 -31.67 4.05
C ASP A 495 -13.30 -31.04 3.95
N ALA A 496 -13.99 -30.90 5.09
CA ALA A 496 -15.32 -30.32 5.19
C ALA A 496 -15.40 -28.90 4.61
N ALA A 497 -14.32 -28.11 4.70
CA ALA A 497 -14.29 -26.77 4.11
C ALA A 497 -14.50 -26.80 2.59
N ILE A 498 -13.84 -27.74 1.90
CA ILE A 498 -13.96 -27.92 0.44
C ILE A 498 -15.35 -28.47 0.08
N GLN A 499 -15.83 -29.46 0.85
CA GLN A 499 -17.13 -30.10 0.63
C GLN A 499 -18.28 -29.09 0.75
N ASN A 500 -18.26 -28.24 1.78
CA ASN A 500 -19.35 -27.32 2.10
C ASN A 500 -19.26 -25.94 1.40
N LEU A 501 -18.16 -25.63 0.71
CA LEU A 501 -18.03 -24.38 -0.05
C LEU A 501 -19.14 -24.28 -1.12
N THR A 502 -19.90 -23.19 -1.14
CA THR A 502 -20.84 -22.87 -2.22
C THR A 502 -20.06 -22.64 -3.51
N TRP A 503 -20.54 -23.21 -4.61
CA TRP A 503 -19.88 -23.06 -5.92
C TRP A 503 -20.89 -23.24 -7.06
N ASP A 504 -21.93 -22.40 -7.03
CA ASP A 504 -23.09 -22.46 -7.92
C ASP A 504 -23.08 -21.38 -9.01
N TYR A 505 -21.88 -20.89 -9.38
CA TYR A 505 -21.70 -19.95 -10.47
C TYR A 505 -22.08 -20.56 -11.83
N GLY A 506 -22.76 -19.76 -12.66
CA GLY A 506 -23.09 -20.12 -14.03
C GLY A 506 -21.86 -20.24 -14.93
N GLU A 507 -22.03 -20.96 -16.03
CA GLU A 507 -21.01 -21.13 -17.08
C GLU A 507 -21.48 -20.48 -18.38
N LYS A 508 -20.57 -19.83 -19.09
CA LYS A 508 -20.81 -19.15 -20.38
C LYS A 508 -19.82 -19.65 -21.44
N GLY A 509 -20.25 -19.60 -22.71
CA GLY A 509 -19.41 -19.88 -23.87
C GLY A 509 -19.02 -21.36 -24.05
N GLU A 510 -18.29 -21.64 -25.12
CA GLU A 510 -17.88 -23.00 -25.51
C GLU A 510 -16.97 -23.68 -24.48
N HIS A 511 -16.13 -22.92 -23.79
CA HIS A 511 -15.17 -23.43 -22.82
C HIS A 511 -15.72 -23.50 -21.39
N ALA A 512 -17.00 -23.17 -21.19
CA ALA A 512 -17.62 -23.08 -19.87
C ALA A 512 -16.82 -22.16 -18.93
N ASP A 513 -16.54 -20.92 -19.36
CA ASP A 513 -16.00 -19.86 -18.51
C ASP A 513 -17.02 -19.54 -17.39
N CYS A 514 -16.56 -19.32 -16.16
CA CYS A 514 -17.44 -18.90 -15.08
C CYS A 514 -17.99 -17.49 -15.36
N ALA A 515 -19.29 -17.29 -15.10
CA ALA A 515 -19.97 -16.01 -15.31
C ALA A 515 -19.45 -14.96 -14.32
N ALA A 516 -18.71 -13.95 -14.82
CA ALA A 516 -18.10 -12.92 -13.97
C ALA A 516 -19.14 -12.07 -13.21
N GLU A 517 -20.36 -11.94 -13.74
CA GLU A 517 -21.46 -11.20 -13.08
C GLU A 517 -21.98 -11.92 -11.84
N ASP A 518 -21.99 -13.26 -11.84
CA ASP A 518 -22.44 -14.03 -10.67
C ASP A 518 -21.48 -13.81 -9.49
N VAL A 519 -20.17 -13.76 -9.78
CA VAL A 519 -19.13 -13.42 -8.79
C VAL A 519 -19.32 -11.98 -8.29
N LEU A 520 -19.58 -11.02 -9.18
CA LEU A 520 -19.81 -9.62 -8.79
C LEU A 520 -21.08 -9.44 -7.95
N LYS A 521 -22.15 -10.19 -8.24
CA LYS A 521 -23.39 -10.23 -7.45
C LYS A 521 -23.16 -10.82 -6.06
N GLU A 522 -22.36 -11.88 -5.94
CA GLU A 522 -21.97 -12.40 -4.62
C GLU A 522 -21.16 -11.37 -3.83
N MET A 523 -20.18 -10.73 -4.48
CA MET A 523 -19.37 -9.67 -3.86
C MET A 523 -20.24 -8.49 -3.40
N ASN A 524 -21.23 -8.08 -4.18
CA ASN A 524 -22.22 -7.08 -3.79
C ASN A 524 -23.00 -7.51 -2.54
N GLY A 525 -23.54 -8.72 -2.58
CA GLY A 525 -24.34 -9.31 -1.51
C GLY A 525 -25.85 -9.29 -1.76
N TYR A 526 -26.53 -10.20 -1.08
CA TYR A 526 -27.95 -10.52 -1.29
C TYR A 526 -28.60 -11.11 -0.03
N THR A 527 -29.93 -11.16 0.01
CA THR A 527 -30.71 -11.81 1.08
C THR A 527 -30.65 -13.34 1.00
N TRP A 528 -30.65 -14.03 2.13
CA TRP A 528 -30.65 -15.50 2.19
C TRP A 528 -31.97 -16.03 2.76
N PRO A 529 -32.61 -17.05 2.15
CA PRO A 529 -32.19 -17.80 0.95
C PRO A 529 -32.71 -17.22 -0.39
N GLN A 530 -33.44 -16.09 -0.40
CA GLN A 530 -34.13 -15.60 -1.59
C GLN A 530 -33.19 -15.05 -2.69
N LYS A 531 -31.93 -14.80 -2.37
CA LYS A 531 -30.89 -14.25 -3.26
C LYS A 531 -31.28 -12.91 -3.92
N GLN A 532 -32.06 -12.08 -3.22
CA GLN A 532 -32.36 -10.73 -3.71
C GLN A 532 -31.18 -9.81 -3.42
N GLN A 533 -30.64 -9.14 -4.44
CA GLN A 533 -29.52 -8.20 -4.28
C GLN A 533 -29.82 -7.11 -3.27
N ILE A 534 -28.79 -6.68 -2.54
CA ILE A 534 -28.87 -5.63 -1.53
C ILE A 534 -28.26 -4.33 -2.07
N GLU A 535 -28.92 -3.21 -1.79
CA GLU A 535 -28.51 -1.89 -2.29
C GLU A 535 -27.39 -1.24 -1.46
N SER A 536 -27.35 -1.50 -0.14
CA SER A 536 -26.43 -0.84 0.79
C SER A 536 -25.85 -1.82 1.80
N PHE A 537 -24.56 -1.66 2.14
CA PHE A 537 -23.93 -2.45 3.21
C PHE A 537 -24.56 -2.23 4.58
N GLN A 538 -25.39 -1.20 4.75
CA GLN A 538 -26.14 -0.95 5.98
C GLN A 538 -27.26 -1.98 6.20
N ASP A 539 -27.71 -2.64 5.13
CA ASP A 539 -28.77 -3.64 5.17
C ASP A 539 -28.24 -5.04 5.53
N LEU A 540 -26.92 -5.23 5.53
CA LEU A 540 -26.30 -6.48 5.98
C LEU A 540 -26.64 -6.77 7.45
N LYS A 541 -26.82 -8.06 7.76
CA LYS A 541 -27.23 -8.58 9.07
C LYS A 541 -26.22 -9.56 9.63
N ASP A 542 -26.23 -9.70 10.95
CA ASP A 542 -25.41 -10.63 11.74
C ASP A 542 -26.18 -11.89 12.19
N ASP A 543 -27.43 -12.05 11.75
CA ASP A 543 -28.28 -13.22 12.02
C ASP A 543 -28.20 -14.31 10.93
N GLY A 544 -27.37 -14.08 9.91
CA GLY A 544 -27.18 -14.97 8.77
C GLY A 544 -28.30 -14.89 7.71
N SER A 545 -29.18 -13.88 7.76
CA SER A 545 -30.20 -13.61 6.72
C SER A 545 -29.66 -12.87 5.49
N THR A 546 -28.38 -12.51 5.48
CA THR A 546 -27.70 -11.89 4.34
C THR A 546 -26.41 -12.64 4.01
N ALA A 547 -26.06 -12.66 2.73
CA ALA A 547 -24.81 -13.20 2.19
C ALA A 547 -24.06 -12.08 1.46
N CYS A 548 -22.76 -11.92 1.67
CA CYS A 548 -21.97 -10.89 1.00
C CYS A 548 -20.49 -11.29 0.92
N GLY A 549 -19.97 -11.41 -0.31
CA GLY A 549 -18.58 -11.77 -0.56
C GLY A 549 -17.58 -10.65 -0.28
N ALA A 550 -17.99 -9.37 -0.32
CA ALA A 550 -17.14 -8.23 0.04
C ALA A 550 -17.97 -6.98 0.40
N TRP A 551 -18.22 -6.74 1.69
CA TRP A 551 -19.17 -5.71 2.16
C TRP A 551 -18.95 -4.28 1.61
N ILE A 552 -17.70 -3.90 1.36
CA ILE A 552 -17.38 -2.59 0.78
C ILE A 552 -17.92 -2.42 -0.65
N TYR A 553 -18.13 -3.52 -1.39
CA TYR A 553 -18.63 -3.52 -2.76
C TYR A 553 -20.16 -3.53 -2.82
N THR A 554 -20.86 -3.72 -1.70
CA THR A 554 -22.32 -3.60 -1.67
C THR A 554 -22.77 -2.24 -2.20
N GLY A 555 -23.64 -2.27 -3.20
CA GLY A 555 -24.06 -1.13 -4.02
C GLY A 555 -23.50 -1.14 -5.44
N VAL A 556 -22.51 -2.00 -5.77
CA VAL A 556 -22.05 -2.16 -7.16
C VAL A 556 -23.10 -2.86 -8.04
N TYR A 557 -23.93 -3.71 -7.43
CA TYR A 557 -24.97 -4.48 -8.09
C TYR A 557 -26.28 -4.42 -7.26
N PRO A 558 -26.86 -3.23 -7.04
CA PRO A 558 -27.89 -3.01 -6.01
C PRO A 558 -29.20 -3.78 -6.27
N LYS A 559 -29.46 -4.18 -7.51
CA LYS A 559 -30.62 -4.98 -7.93
C LYS A 559 -30.23 -5.88 -9.11
N GLU A 560 -31.00 -6.94 -9.34
CA GLU A 560 -30.67 -8.06 -10.25
C GLU A 560 -30.32 -7.67 -11.69
N ASP A 561 -30.86 -6.55 -12.18
CA ASP A 561 -30.70 -6.04 -13.54
C ASP A 561 -29.86 -4.75 -13.62
N HIS A 562 -29.10 -4.42 -12.56
CA HIS A 562 -28.37 -3.15 -12.49
C HIS A 562 -26.91 -3.31 -12.06
N ASN A 563 -26.02 -3.45 -13.04
CA ASN A 563 -24.58 -3.44 -12.82
C ASN A 563 -24.04 -2.00 -12.86
N GLN A 564 -23.77 -1.39 -11.70
CA GLN A 564 -23.22 -0.03 -11.67
C GLN A 564 -21.81 0.04 -12.27
N ALA A 565 -21.01 -1.03 -12.20
CA ALA A 565 -19.66 -1.04 -12.76
C ALA A 565 -19.64 -0.89 -14.30
N GLN A 566 -20.76 -1.14 -14.99
CA GLN A 566 -20.93 -0.92 -16.42
C GLN A 566 -21.38 0.50 -16.79
N SER A 567 -21.77 1.33 -15.81
CA SER A 567 -22.30 2.66 -16.09
C SER A 567 -21.26 3.58 -16.74
N ARG A 568 -21.63 4.27 -17.82
CA ARG A 568 -20.77 5.14 -18.63
C ARG A 568 -21.36 6.54 -18.79
N LYS A 569 -21.93 7.10 -17.72
CA LYS A 569 -22.59 8.42 -17.73
C LYS A 569 -21.76 9.43 -16.92
N PRO A 570 -20.82 10.15 -17.55
CA PRO A 570 -20.07 11.18 -16.85
C PRO A 570 -20.96 12.40 -16.60
N ASP A 571 -20.61 13.20 -15.60
CA ASP A 571 -21.13 14.57 -15.49
C ASP A 571 -20.80 15.37 -16.77
N GLY A 572 -21.70 16.27 -17.16
CA GLY A 572 -21.44 17.27 -18.20
C GLY A 572 -20.47 18.36 -17.72
N PRO A 573 -20.05 19.28 -18.62
CA PRO A 573 -19.11 20.35 -18.28
C PRO A 573 -19.55 21.26 -17.12
N ASP A 574 -20.85 21.48 -16.99
CA ASP A 574 -21.45 22.29 -15.92
C ASP A 574 -21.90 21.46 -14.70
N GLY A 575 -21.59 20.16 -14.69
CA GLY A 575 -21.92 19.24 -13.61
C GLY A 575 -20.99 19.39 -12.39
N PRO A 576 -21.26 18.66 -11.29
CA PRO A 576 -20.49 18.77 -10.05
C PRO A 576 -19.05 18.23 -10.15
N GLY A 577 -18.69 17.53 -11.24
CA GLY A 577 -17.34 17.00 -11.47
C GLY A 577 -17.03 15.75 -10.64
N THR A 578 -18.03 15.15 -9.99
CA THR A 578 -17.89 13.93 -9.19
C THR A 578 -18.05 12.68 -10.05
N HIS A 579 -18.73 12.81 -11.20
CA HIS A 579 -18.97 11.74 -12.16
C HIS A 579 -19.63 10.51 -11.49
N LEU A 580 -20.60 10.73 -10.61
CA LEU A 580 -21.30 9.68 -9.87
C LEU A 580 -21.96 8.63 -10.79
N GLY A 581 -22.37 9.02 -12.00
CA GLY A 581 -22.90 8.12 -13.03
C GLY A 581 -21.86 7.31 -13.81
N TRP A 582 -20.56 7.46 -13.54
CA TRP A 582 -19.50 6.70 -14.20
C TRP A 582 -18.98 5.60 -13.28
N ALA A 583 -19.31 4.35 -13.63
CA ALA A 583 -19.00 3.16 -12.84
C ALA A 583 -19.36 3.31 -11.34
N PHE A 584 -18.77 2.50 -10.45
CA PHE A 584 -19.03 2.54 -9.01
C PHE A 584 -17.73 2.69 -8.21
N ALA A 585 -17.68 3.59 -7.24
CA ALA A 585 -16.54 3.67 -6.30
C ALA A 585 -16.93 3.15 -4.91
N TRP A 586 -16.24 2.13 -4.40
CA TRP A 586 -16.49 1.72 -3.01
C TRP A 586 -15.86 2.73 -2.04
N PRO A 587 -16.44 2.99 -0.85
CA PRO A 587 -17.73 2.48 -0.38
C PRO A 587 -18.90 3.36 -0.85
N ALA A 588 -20.04 2.75 -1.17
CA ALA A 588 -21.33 3.42 -1.47
C ALA A 588 -21.23 4.60 -2.47
N ASN A 589 -20.44 4.41 -3.54
CA ASN A 589 -20.20 5.39 -4.61
C ASN A 589 -19.51 6.71 -4.19
N ARG A 590 -18.90 6.78 -3.00
CA ARG A 590 -18.18 7.96 -2.49
C ARG A 590 -16.90 8.20 -3.28
N ARG A 591 -16.79 9.31 -4.00
CA ARG A 591 -15.62 9.64 -4.82
C ARG A 591 -14.49 10.23 -3.98
N THR A 592 -14.82 11.14 -3.08
CA THR A 592 -13.91 11.77 -2.11
C THR A 592 -14.20 11.22 -0.72
N MET A 593 -13.23 10.52 -0.14
CA MET A 593 -13.36 10.01 1.23
C MET A 593 -13.32 11.16 2.24
N TYR A 594 -13.98 10.97 3.39
CA TYR A 594 -13.98 11.91 4.52
C TYR A 594 -14.60 13.27 4.17
N ASN A 595 -15.51 13.32 3.19
CA ASN A 595 -16.06 14.57 2.66
C ASN A 595 -16.92 15.37 3.65
N ARG A 596 -17.36 14.78 4.78
CA ARG A 596 -17.88 15.56 5.93
C ARG A 596 -16.89 16.62 6.41
N ALA A 597 -15.58 16.38 6.29
CA ALA A 597 -14.55 17.35 6.64
C ALA A 597 -14.46 18.54 5.66
N ALA A 598 -15.29 18.61 4.61
CA ALA A 598 -15.39 19.77 3.72
C ALA A 598 -16.30 20.90 4.24
N ALA A 599 -17.05 20.64 5.30
CA ALA A 599 -17.77 21.65 6.06
C ALA A 599 -17.09 21.88 7.42
N ASP A 600 -17.31 23.05 8.02
CA ASP A 600 -16.92 23.39 9.37
C ASP A 600 -17.82 22.68 10.43
N PRO A 601 -17.50 22.77 11.73
CA PRO A 601 -18.28 22.10 12.79
C PRO A 601 -19.75 22.51 12.80
N GLU A 602 -20.06 23.74 12.41
CA GLU A 602 -21.43 24.27 12.30
C GLU A 602 -22.15 23.82 11.02
N GLY A 603 -21.46 23.11 10.13
CA GLY A 603 -22.01 22.55 8.90
C GLY A 603 -22.03 23.48 7.70
N LYS A 604 -21.29 24.59 7.75
CA LYS A 604 -21.10 25.47 6.59
C LYS A 604 -19.89 25.00 5.78
N PRO A 605 -19.92 25.09 4.43
CA PRO A 605 -18.71 24.88 3.63
C PRO A 605 -17.56 25.75 4.12
N TRP A 606 -16.32 25.23 4.08
CA TRP A 606 -15.15 26.06 4.41
C TRP A 606 -15.02 27.30 3.53
N SER A 607 -15.41 27.16 2.26
CA SER A 607 -15.52 28.23 1.27
C SER A 607 -16.52 27.84 0.18
N GLU A 608 -17.04 28.83 -0.55
CA GLU A 608 -17.84 28.56 -1.75
C GLU A 608 -16.97 28.01 -2.88
N ARG A 609 -15.69 28.43 -2.98
CA ARG A 609 -14.75 27.93 -4.00
C ARG A 609 -14.48 26.42 -3.89
N LYS A 610 -14.44 25.88 -2.67
CA LYS A 610 -14.13 24.46 -2.39
C LYS A 610 -15.33 23.73 -1.77
N LYS A 611 -16.54 24.17 -2.11
CA LYS A 611 -17.78 23.61 -1.58
C LYS A 611 -17.97 22.17 -2.04
N LEU A 612 -18.26 21.28 -1.09
CA LEU A 612 -18.55 19.88 -1.36
C LEU A 612 -19.70 19.37 -0.49
N THR A 613 -19.62 19.61 0.82
CA THR A 613 -20.60 19.16 1.81
C THR A 613 -21.10 20.34 2.66
N TRP A 614 -22.37 20.34 3.03
CA TRP A 614 -22.98 21.32 3.94
C TRP A 614 -24.22 20.77 4.63
N TRP A 615 -24.61 21.35 5.75
CA TRP A 615 -25.86 21.06 6.41
C TRP A 615 -26.99 21.96 5.86
N ASP A 616 -28.09 21.35 5.45
CA ASP A 616 -29.30 22.06 5.03
C ASP A 616 -30.33 22.00 6.18
N GLU A 617 -30.48 23.12 6.89
CA GLU A 617 -31.39 23.21 8.04
C GLU A 617 -32.85 22.97 7.64
N ALA A 618 -33.26 23.41 6.44
CA ALA A 618 -34.64 23.28 5.97
C ALA A 618 -35.00 21.80 5.72
N LYS A 619 -34.02 21.01 5.29
CA LYS A 619 -34.20 19.56 5.07
C LYS A 619 -33.80 18.71 6.28
N SER A 620 -33.10 19.30 7.25
CA SER A 620 -32.51 18.60 8.40
C SER A 620 -31.61 17.43 7.96
N GLU A 621 -30.78 17.67 6.95
CA GLU A 621 -29.85 16.68 6.40
C GLU A 621 -28.57 17.31 5.83
N TRP A 622 -27.49 16.55 5.86
CA TRP A 622 -26.27 16.85 5.12
C TRP A 622 -26.52 16.71 3.62
N GLN A 623 -26.23 17.77 2.88
CA GLN A 623 -26.15 17.76 1.43
C GLN A 623 -24.69 17.61 1.01
N CYS A 624 -24.46 16.93 -0.10
CA CYS A 624 -23.15 16.75 -0.68
C CYS A 624 -23.24 16.68 -2.21
N LEU A 625 -22.28 17.28 -2.92
CA LEU A 625 -22.17 17.15 -4.38
C LEU A 625 -21.63 15.77 -4.81
N ASP A 626 -21.07 15.03 -3.86
CA ASP A 626 -20.64 13.63 -3.93
C ASP A 626 -21.54 12.76 -3.04
N ALA A 627 -21.40 11.43 -3.06
CA ALA A 627 -22.01 10.58 -2.06
C ALA A 627 -21.39 10.87 -0.67
N LEU A 628 -22.22 11.07 0.35
CA LEU A 628 -21.79 11.50 1.68
C LEU A 628 -21.07 10.37 2.45
N ASP A 629 -19.88 10.66 2.99
CA ASP A 629 -19.11 9.81 3.92
C ASP A 629 -19.45 10.10 5.39
N PHE A 630 -20.73 10.11 5.72
CA PHE A 630 -21.28 10.39 7.05
C PHE A 630 -22.74 9.96 7.14
N GLU A 631 -23.34 10.06 8.32
CA GLU A 631 -24.77 9.83 8.51
C GLU A 631 -25.57 11.06 8.06
N PRO A 632 -26.47 10.94 7.06
CA PRO A 632 -27.13 12.10 6.47
C PRO A 632 -27.94 12.96 7.45
N LYS A 633 -28.55 12.36 8.47
CA LYS A 633 -29.46 13.04 9.41
C LYS A 633 -28.82 13.42 10.74
N LYS A 634 -27.54 13.12 10.95
CA LYS A 634 -26.84 13.47 12.18
C LYS A 634 -26.51 14.97 12.18
N ARG A 635 -27.26 15.76 12.96
CA ARG A 635 -27.12 17.22 13.01
C ARG A 635 -25.69 17.64 13.39
N PRO A 636 -25.16 18.78 12.88
CA PRO A 636 -23.82 19.27 13.23
C PRO A 636 -23.62 19.47 14.74
N ASP A 637 -24.67 19.91 15.44
CA ASP A 637 -24.69 20.18 16.88
C ASP A 637 -24.96 18.93 17.75
N TYR A 638 -25.13 17.75 17.14
CA TYR A 638 -25.33 16.50 17.87
C TYR A 638 -24.11 16.19 18.76
N GLN A 639 -24.37 15.94 20.04
CA GLN A 639 -23.41 15.45 21.01
C GLN A 639 -23.86 14.09 21.56
N PRO A 640 -22.95 13.10 21.68
CA PRO A 640 -23.28 11.83 22.29
C PRO A 640 -23.73 11.99 23.76
N ASP A 641 -24.82 11.33 24.15
CA ASP A 641 -25.21 11.23 25.56
C ASP A 641 -24.48 10.06 26.23
N TRP A 642 -23.33 10.35 26.84
CA TRP A 642 -22.49 9.36 27.50
C TRP A 642 -23.17 8.61 28.66
N ASN A 643 -24.24 9.17 29.27
CA ASN A 643 -25.01 8.44 30.29
C ASN A 643 -25.72 7.22 29.72
N SER A 644 -26.04 7.24 28.43
CA SER A 644 -26.67 6.13 27.71
C SER A 644 -25.69 5.06 27.24
N LYS A 645 -24.37 5.28 27.43
CA LYS A 645 -23.27 4.44 26.89
C LYS A 645 -23.40 4.23 25.38
N PRO A 646 -23.29 5.32 24.58
CA PRO A 646 -23.51 5.27 23.16
C PRO A 646 -22.48 4.34 22.48
N GLN A 647 -22.89 3.72 21.37
CA GLN A 647 -22.08 2.75 20.64
C GLN A 647 -22.10 3.05 19.14
N GLY A 648 -21.14 2.48 18.42
CA GLY A 648 -21.01 2.69 16.99
C GLY A 648 -20.99 4.16 16.63
N MET A 649 -21.78 4.55 15.63
CA MET A 649 -21.85 5.93 15.18
C MET A 649 -22.49 6.87 16.20
N ASP A 650 -23.37 6.42 17.10
CA ASP A 650 -23.99 7.27 18.13
C ASP A 650 -22.97 7.80 19.15
N ALA A 651 -21.81 7.15 19.26
CA ALA A 651 -20.69 7.63 20.07
C ALA A 651 -19.88 8.77 19.40
N LEU A 652 -20.16 9.08 18.14
CA LEU A 652 -19.51 10.17 17.40
C LEU A 652 -20.46 11.38 17.27
N SER A 653 -19.92 12.57 17.55
CA SER A 653 -20.64 13.84 17.40
C SER A 653 -20.97 14.16 15.94
N GLY A 654 -21.83 15.16 15.71
CA GLY A 654 -22.14 15.69 14.37
C GLY A 654 -20.97 16.35 13.63
N SER A 655 -19.82 16.47 14.31
CA SER A 655 -18.64 17.18 13.84
C SER A 655 -17.42 16.28 13.62
N GLU A 656 -17.56 14.96 13.72
CA GLU A 656 -16.43 14.01 13.69
C GLU A 656 -16.39 13.22 12.36
N PRO A 657 -15.65 13.70 11.34
CA PRO A 657 -15.75 13.19 9.97
C PRO A 657 -15.08 11.83 9.73
N PHE A 658 -14.17 11.37 10.59
CA PHE A 658 -13.37 10.17 10.34
C PHE A 658 -14.04 8.93 10.93
N ILE A 659 -15.17 8.53 10.36
CA ILE A 659 -16.10 7.53 10.93
C ILE A 659 -15.50 6.14 11.18
N MET A 660 -14.37 5.81 10.54
CA MET A 660 -13.68 4.53 10.73
C MET A 660 -12.65 4.56 11.88
N ILE A 661 -12.38 5.74 12.45
CA ILE A 661 -11.57 5.90 13.66
C ILE A 661 -12.50 5.95 14.87
N ALA A 662 -12.10 5.28 15.96
CA ALA A 662 -12.94 5.11 17.14
C ALA A 662 -13.32 6.43 17.83
N ASP A 663 -12.48 7.47 17.76
CA ASP A 663 -12.75 8.81 18.28
C ASP A 663 -13.23 9.80 17.18
N GLY A 664 -13.45 9.31 15.95
CA GLY A 664 -13.94 10.11 14.83
C GLY A 664 -12.98 11.20 14.32
N ARG A 665 -11.72 11.18 14.75
CA ARG A 665 -10.70 12.20 14.44
C ARG A 665 -9.53 11.60 13.66
N SER A 666 -8.88 12.42 12.84
CA SER A 666 -7.63 11.99 12.21
C SER A 666 -6.48 12.00 13.22
N SER A 667 -5.65 10.95 13.17
CA SER A 667 -4.60 10.72 14.15
C SER A 667 -3.28 11.37 13.71
N LEU A 668 -2.93 12.50 14.34
CA LEU A 668 -1.61 13.10 14.21
C LEU A 668 -0.58 12.28 15.00
N PHE A 669 -0.94 11.92 16.23
CA PHE A 669 -0.28 10.90 17.04
C PHE A 669 -1.08 9.60 16.96
N VAL A 670 -0.43 8.46 16.71
CA VAL A 670 -1.12 7.17 16.58
C VAL A 670 -0.94 6.34 17.86
N PRO A 671 -2.01 6.14 18.66
CA PRO A 671 -1.92 5.35 19.90
C PRO A 671 -1.85 3.85 19.64
N SER A 672 -2.37 3.39 18.50
CA SER A 672 -2.47 1.97 18.17
C SER A 672 -2.44 1.75 16.67
N GLY A 673 -1.96 0.59 16.24
CA GLY A 673 -1.94 0.23 14.82
C GLY A 673 -0.57 0.28 14.15
N LEU A 674 0.50 0.67 14.86
CA LEU A 674 1.87 0.73 14.33
C LEU A 674 2.82 -0.02 15.26
N LYS A 675 3.78 -0.74 14.68
CA LYS A 675 4.72 -1.58 15.43
C LYS A 675 6.00 -0.85 15.83
N ASP A 676 6.30 0.25 15.14
CA ASP A 676 7.61 0.89 15.15
C ASP A 676 7.64 2.27 15.80
N ALA A 677 6.61 3.10 15.59
CA ALA A 677 6.51 4.42 16.22
C ALA A 677 5.08 5.02 16.18
N PRO A 678 4.67 5.81 17.19
CA PRO A 678 3.42 6.59 17.16
C PRO A 678 3.55 7.89 16.35
N LEU A 679 4.78 8.36 16.14
CA LEU A 679 5.17 9.52 15.33
C LEU A 679 6.31 9.17 14.37
N PRO A 680 6.32 9.68 13.13
CA PRO A 680 7.43 9.48 12.21
C PRO A 680 8.78 9.96 12.76
N THR A 681 9.78 9.08 12.76
CA THR A 681 11.17 9.35 13.17
C THR A 681 12.12 8.95 12.05
N HIS A 682 13.11 9.80 11.75
CA HIS A 682 14.13 9.46 10.76
C HIS A 682 15.04 8.33 11.25
N TYR A 683 15.16 7.30 10.42
CA TYR A 683 16.19 6.28 10.51
C TYR A 683 16.77 6.08 9.11
N GLU A 684 18.07 5.80 9.04
CA GLU A 684 18.71 5.44 7.79
C GLU A 684 18.22 4.07 7.30
N PRO A 685 18.29 3.80 5.97
CA PRO A 685 18.16 2.46 5.44
C PRO A 685 19.11 1.48 6.13
N VAL A 686 18.76 0.19 6.16
CA VAL A 686 19.58 -0.85 6.80
C VAL A 686 20.98 -0.89 6.17
N GLU A 687 21.02 -0.69 4.86
CA GLU A 687 22.23 -0.51 4.08
C GLU A 687 22.32 0.94 3.60
N SER A 688 23.05 1.79 4.33
CA SER A 688 23.16 3.22 4.03
C SER A 688 24.61 3.63 3.72
N PRO A 689 24.85 4.58 2.80
CA PRO A 689 26.19 5.13 2.56
C PRO A 689 26.68 6.06 3.69
N VAL A 690 25.78 6.41 4.62
CA VAL A 690 26.02 7.38 5.70
C VAL A 690 25.58 6.81 7.06
N LYS A 691 26.05 7.43 8.13
CA LYS A 691 25.53 7.18 9.48
C LYS A 691 24.37 8.13 9.75
N ASN A 692 23.45 7.74 10.64
CA ASN A 692 22.35 8.59 11.05
C ASN A 692 22.89 9.81 11.82
N PRO A 693 22.68 11.05 11.34
CA PRO A 693 23.16 12.25 12.03
C PRO A 693 22.21 12.73 13.13
N MET A 694 20.96 12.24 13.18
CA MET A 694 19.95 12.70 14.14
C MET A 694 19.98 11.92 15.46
N TYR A 695 20.27 10.62 15.41
CA TYR A 695 20.16 9.71 16.55
C TYR A 695 21.25 8.63 16.50
N ALA A 696 21.63 8.06 17.66
CA ALA A 696 22.53 6.91 17.69
C ALA A 696 21.88 5.64 17.12
N GLN A 697 20.55 5.53 17.17
CA GLN A 697 19.82 4.46 16.51
C GLN A 697 19.90 4.64 14.97
N GLN A 698 20.69 3.78 14.32
CA GLN A 698 21.00 3.88 12.89
C GLN A 698 19.75 3.64 12.01
N ASP A 699 19.22 2.42 12.03
CA ASP A 699 18.10 1.97 11.22
C ASP A 699 16.87 1.70 12.09
N ASN A 700 15.70 1.49 11.47
CA ASN A 700 14.46 1.26 12.22
C ASN A 700 14.65 0.08 13.20
N PRO A 701 14.51 0.30 14.53
CA PRO A 701 14.84 -0.71 15.53
C PRO A 701 14.00 -1.99 15.38
N THR A 702 12.80 -1.87 14.80
CA THR A 702 11.86 -2.97 14.57
C THR A 702 11.88 -3.54 13.15
N ALA A 703 12.80 -3.10 12.28
CA ALA A 703 12.92 -3.61 10.92
C ALA A 703 13.03 -5.15 10.90
N LYS A 704 12.31 -5.79 9.99
CA LYS A 704 12.34 -7.26 9.83
C LYS A 704 13.59 -7.66 9.07
N LYS A 705 14.65 -7.97 9.82
CA LYS A 705 15.91 -8.50 9.29
C LYS A 705 15.90 -10.03 9.34
N PHE A 706 16.16 -10.65 8.20
CA PHE A 706 16.23 -12.09 8.00
C PHE A 706 17.70 -12.50 7.77
N GLU A 707 18.45 -12.58 8.85
CA GLU A 707 19.87 -12.95 8.80
C GLU A 707 20.05 -14.41 8.35
N ARG A 708 20.70 -14.60 7.21
CA ARG A 708 21.05 -15.90 6.62
C ARG A 708 22.41 -15.77 5.94
N GLU A 709 23.14 -16.88 5.80
CA GLU A 709 24.44 -16.90 5.12
C GLU A 709 24.39 -16.35 3.68
N TYR A 710 23.27 -16.57 2.99
CA TYR A 710 23.02 -16.08 1.62
C TYR A 710 22.30 -14.73 1.56
N ASN A 711 22.03 -14.10 2.71
CA ASN A 711 21.35 -12.80 2.84
C ASN A 711 22.11 -11.91 3.82
N VAL A 712 23.42 -11.77 3.60
CA VAL A 712 24.27 -10.90 4.40
C VAL A 712 23.81 -9.45 4.23
N TYR A 713 23.74 -8.69 5.32
CA TYR A 713 23.66 -7.22 5.30
C TYR A 713 25.05 -6.65 5.57
N HIS A 714 25.50 -5.68 4.78
CA HIS A 714 26.77 -5.01 5.09
C HIS A 714 26.54 -3.80 6.02
N ALA A 715 27.61 -3.38 6.70
CA ALA A 715 27.52 -2.28 7.65
C ALA A 715 27.16 -0.95 6.96
N PRO A 716 26.56 0.01 7.69
CA PRO A 716 26.43 1.38 7.21
C PRO A 716 27.81 1.97 6.89
N ALA A 717 27.88 2.75 5.81
CA ALA A 717 29.10 3.36 5.28
C ALA A 717 30.23 2.35 4.99
N ASP A 718 29.90 1.11 4.62
CA ASP A 718 30.89 0.11 4.21
C ASP A 718 31.64 0.57 2.95
N PRO A 719 32.98 0.71 2.99
CA PRO A 719 33.75 1.22 1.85
C PRO A 719 33.75 0.28 0.64
N ARG A 720 33.32 -0.99 0.81
CA ARG A 720 33.18 -1.93 -0.30
C ARG A 720 31.95 -1.65 -1.15
N TYR A 721 30.93 -0.99 -0.59
CA TYR A 721 29.67 -0.66 -1.26
C TYR A 721 29.35 0.83 -1.04
N PRO A 722 30.15 1.74 -1.59
CA PRO A 722 30.13 3.16 -1.22
C PRO A 722 28.99 3.96 -1.87
N TYR A 723 28.31 3.40 -2.89
CA TYR A 723 27.34 4.14 -3.70
C TYR A 723 25.92 3.84 -3.26
N ALA A 724 25.09 4.87 -3.07
CA ALA A 724 23.66 4.69 -2.89
C ALA A 724 23.05 4.09 -4.16
N PHE A 725 22.10 3.17 -4.01
CA PHE A 725 21.46 2.49 -5.12
C PHE A 725 19.95 2.50 -4.95
N THR A 726 19.24 2.78 -6.04
CA THR A 726 17.78 2.77 -6.08
C THR A 726 17.26 2.08 -7.33
N THR A 727 16.15 1.35 -7.19
CA THR A 727 15.44 0.78 -8.34
C THR A 727 14.19 1.59 -8.68
N TYR A 728 13.87 1.77 -9.96
CA TYR A 728 12.69 2.54 -10.38
C TYR A 728 12.06 1.97 -11.65
N ARG A 729 11.15 2.74 -12.27
CA ARG A 729 10.38 2.39 -13.46
C ARG A 729 10.57 3.40 -14.60
N LEU A 730 10.32 2.94 -15.82
CA LEU A 730 10.24 3.72 -17.05
C LEU A 730 8.81 3.70 -17.59
N THR A 731 8.41 4.73 -18.34
CA THR A 731 7.07 4.81 -18.95
C THR A 731 6.75 3.62 -19.85
N GLU A 732 7.76 3.11 -20.54
CA GLU A 732 7.66 2.14 -21.62
C GLU A 732 7.49 0.70 -21.12
N HIS A 733 7.74 0.46 -19.83
CA HIS A 733 7.73 -0.88 -19.25
C HIS A 733 6.93 -0.99 -17.96
N HIS A 734 6.27 -2.14 -17.76
CA HIS A 734 5.40 -2.36 -16.60
C HIS A 734 5.90 -3.49 -15.69
N SER A 735 6.06 -3.20 -14.40
CA SER A 735 6.50 -4.14 -13.35
C SER A 735 7.76 -4.94 -13.75
N GLY A 736 7.81 -6.26 -13.54
CA GLY A 736 8.93 -7.11 -14.00
C GLY A 736 9.03 -7.25 -15.53
N GLY A 737 8.36 -6.38 -16.28
CA GLY A 737 8.47 -6.24 -17.72
C GLY A 737 7.76 -7.31 -18.54
N THR A 738 7.24 -8.40 -17.97
CA THR A 738 6.55 -9.46 -18.74
C THR A 738 5.55 -8.93 -19.79
N PRO A 739 4.60 -8.01 -19.48
CA PRO A 739 3.63 -7.51 -20.47
C PRO A 739 4.18 -6.51 -21.48
N THR A 740 5.40 -6.02 -21.32
CA THR A 740 5.95 -4.94 -22.15
C THR A 740 7.28 -5.30 -22.82
N ARG A 741 8.07 -6.20 -22.26
CA ARG A 741 9.27 -6.77 -22.88
C ARG A 741 8.90 -7.83 -23.92
N SER A 742 7.76 -8.49 -23.74
CA SER A 742 7.25 -9.51 -24.67
C SER A 742 6.44 -8.91 -25.82
N VAL A 743 6.31 -7.58 -25.88
CA VAL A 743 5.60 -6.85 -26.94
C VAL A 743 6.62 -6.02 -27.71
N ALA A 744 6.76 -6.29 -29.02
CA ALA A 744 7.82 -5.72 -29.84
C ALA A 744 7.82 -4.18 -29.87
N SER A 745 6.65 -3.53 -29.91
CA SER A 745 6.56 -2.07 -29.98
C SER A 745 7.00 -1.37 -28.69
N THR A 746 6.70 -1.93 -27.52
CA THR A 746 7.18 -1.39 -26.25
C THR A 746 8.65 -1.74 -26.00
N ALA A 747 9.10 -2.91 -26.46
CA ALA A 747 10.51 -3.29 -26.43
C ALA A 747 11.36 -2.39 -27.35
N GLU A 748 10.87 -1.97 -28.51
CA GLU A 748 11.57 -1.04 -29.40
C GLU A 748 11.88 0.29 -28.71
N LEU A 749 10.97 0.80 -27.87
CA LEU A 749 11.15 2.06 -27.16
C LEU A 749 12.24 2.00 -26.08
N GLN A 750 12.41 0.86 -25.41
CA GLN A 750 13.45 0.60 -24.40
C GLN A 750 13.96 -0.85 -24.51
N PRO A 751 14.90 -1.13 -25.42
CA PRO A 751 15.24 -2.51 -25.79
C PRO A 751 16.20 -3.23 -24.84
N GLU A 752 16.93 -2.49 -24.00
CA GLU A 752 18.00 -3.06 -23.18
C GLU A 752 18.02 -2.45 -21.78
N GLY A 753 18.32 -3.28 -20.79
CA GLY A 753 18.55 -2.82 -19.41
C GLY A 753 19.78 -1.93 -19.28
N PHE A 754 19.69 -0.93 -18.40
CA PHE A 754 20.78 0.00 -18.11
C PHE A 754 20.77 0.46 -16.65
N ALA A 755 21.88 1.05 -16.20
CA ALA A 755 21.97 1.78 -14.95
C ALA A 755 22.33 3.25 -15.22
N GLU A 756 21.58 4.17 -14.62
CA GLU A 756 21.88 5.59 -14.58
C GLU A 756 23.06 5.85 -13.65
N ILE A 757 24.12 6.45 -14.19
CA ILE A 757 25.36 6.74 -13.48
C ILE A 757 25.63 8.26 -13.56
N PRO A 758 25.89 8.94 -12.43
CA PRO A 758 26.27 10.35 -12.43
C PRO A 758 27.52 10.59 -13.27
N THR A 759 27.55 11.70 -14.01
CA THR A 759 28.66 12.07 -14.90
C THR A 759 30.01 12.09 -14.19
N GLU A 760 30.08 12.66 -12.98
CA GLU A 760 31.33 12.75 -12.21
C GLU A 760 31.81 11.37 -11.74
N LEU A 761 30.91 10.49 -11.31
CA LEU A 761 31.27 9.12 -10.94
C LEU A 761 31.76 8.31 -12.14
N ALA A 762 31.13 8.50 -13.30
CA ALA A 762 31.55 7.86 -14.54
C ALA A 762 32.97 8.30 -14.95
N GLN A 763 33.30 9.59 -14.77
CA GLN A 763 34.64 10.12 -15.00
C GLN A 763 35.66 9.53 -14.02
N ASP A 764 35.34 9.49 -12.73
CA ASP A 764 36.21 8.93 -11.68
C ASP A 764 36.56 7.45 -11.96
N LEU A 765 35.64 6.69 -12.55
CA LEU A 765 35.79 5.26 -12.85
C LEU A 765 36.19 4.95 -14.30
N GLY A 766 36.32 5.95 -15.17
CA GLY A 766 36.62 5.76 -16.59
C GLY A 766 35.54 5.02 -17.38
N ILE A 767 34.26 5.25 -17.07
CA ILE A 767 33.10 4.62 -17.70
C ILE A 767 32.52 5.58 -18.75
N ALA A 768 32.47 5.17 -20.03
CA ALA A 768 31.77 5.90 -21.07
C ALA A 768 30.27 5.53 -21.10
N ASN A 769 29.47 6.40 -21.73
CA ASN A 769 28.07 6.08 -21.98
C ASN A 769 27.95 4.83 -22.87
N LEU A 770 27.05 3.92 -22.53
CA LEU A 770 26.83 2.60 -23.15
C LEU A 770 27.93 1.56 -22.94
N ASP A 771 28.94 1.84 -22.11
CA ASP A 771 29.87 0.81 -21.66
C ASP A 771 29.14 -0.26 -20.84
N TRP A 772 29.72 -1.45 -20.81
CA TRP A 772 29.30 -2.47 -19.87
C TRP A 772 29.85 -2.16 -18.48
N VAL A 773 29.00 -2.33 -17.47
CA VAL A 773 29.37 -2.20 -16.07
C VAL A 773 28.85 -3.37 -15.27
N VAL A 774 29.53 -3.66 -14.16
CA VAL A 774 29.08 -4.61 -13.15
C VAL A 774 28.71 -3.85 -11.88
N LEU A 775 27.48 -4.10 -11.42
CA LEU A 775 27.01 -3.68 -10.12
C LEU A 775 27.08 -4.87 -9.17
N SER A 776 27.58 -4.64 -7.96
CA SER A 776 27.72 -5.72 -6.97
C SER A 776 27.29 -5.29 -5.58
N THR A 777 26.82 -6.27 -4.84
CA THR A 777 26.48 -6.16 -3.43
C THR A 777 26.94 -7.42 -2.71
N ALA A 778 26.80 -7.52 -1.38
CA ALA A 778 27.23 -8.73 -0.66
C ALA A 778 26.42 -10.00 -1.02
N ARG A 779 25.37 -9.87 -1.84
CA ARG A 779 24.46 -10.96 -2.23
C ARG A 779 24.72 -11.48 -3.65
N GLY A 780 25.32 -10.66 -4.52
CA GLY A 780 25.59 -11.04 -5.90
C GLY A 780 26.07 -9.88 -6.76
N GLU A 781 26.33 -10.21 -8.02
CA GLU A 781 26.71 -9.26 -9.06
C GLU A 781 25.74 -9.37 -10.25
N ILE A 782 25.55 -8.26 -10.96
CA ILE A 782 24.82 -8.20 -12.23
C ILE A 782 25.60 -7.36 -13.23
N GLU A 783 25.39 -7.59 -14.53
CA GLU A 783 25.94 -6.72 -15.59
C GLU A 783 24.85 -5.96 -16.33
N THR A 784 25.14 -4.71 -16.70
CA THR A 784 24.18 -3.86 -17.43
C THR A 784 24.91 -2.76 -18.20
N LYS A 785 24.19 -2.05 -19.06
CA LYS A 785 24.73 -0.88 -19.77
C LYS A 785 24.79 0.36 -18.88
N ALA A 786 25.84 1.15 -19.00
CA ALA A 786 25.92 2.46 -18.38
C ALA A 786 25.09 3.49 -19.17
N MET A 787 24.24 4.24 -18.48
CA MET A 787 23.64 5.47 -18.98
C MET A 787 24.16 6.66 -18.17
N VAL A 788 25.19 7.32 -18.69
CA VAL A 788 25.85 8.44 -18.00
C VAL A 788 24.99 9.69 -18.12
N THR A 789 24.66 10.34 -17.00
CA THR A 789 23.70 11.46 -17.00
C THR A 789 23.86 12.44 -15.83
N ASP A 790 23.60 13.73 -16.10
CA ASP A 790 23.53 14.80 -15.09
C ASP A 790 22.19 14.85 -14.32
N ARG A 791 21.26 13.96 -14.66
CA ARG A 791 19.95 13.86 -13.96
C ARG A 791 20.08 13.31 -12.55
N LEU A 792 21.19 12.62 -12.26
CA LEU A 792 21.60 12.23 -10.92
C LEU A 792 22.73 13.14 -10.48
N ARG A 793 22.56 13.81 -9.34
CA ARG A 793 23.57 14.73 -8.80
C ARG A 793 24.21 14.09 -7.57
N PRO A 794 25.51 14.33 -7.33
CA PRO A 794 26.12 13.94 -6.06
C PRO A 794 25.52 14.73 -4.89
N PHE A 795 25.35 14.08 -3.75
CA PHE A 795 24.99 14.72 -2.49
C PHE A 795 26.25 15.04 -1.67
N GLN A 796 26.28 16.19 -1.01
CA GLN A 796 27.32 16.53 -0.04
C GLN A 796 26.78 16.24 1.36
N ILE A 797 27.29 15.18 2.01
CA ILE A 797 26.82 14.73 3.32
C ILE A 797 28.03 14.37 4.17
N ASP A 798 28.12 14.96 5.37
CA ASP A 798 29.22 14.72 6.32
C ASP A 798 30.61 14.94 5.67
N GLY A 799 30.75 16.03 4.90
CA GLY A 799 31.98 16.36 4.18
C GLY A 799 32.37 15.38 3.06
N ARG A 800 31.52 14.39 2.76
CA ARG A 800 31.74 13.37 1.72
C ARG A 800 30.80 13.59 0.55
N ARG A 801 31.30 13.27 -0.64
CA ARG A 801 30.50 13.19 -1.85
C ARG A 801 29.86 11.81 -1.94
N ILE A 802 28.54 11.75 -1.80
CA ILE A 802 27.76 10.53 -1.92
C ILE A 802 27.12 10.50 -3.31
N TYR A 803 27.49 9.51 -4.11
CA TYR A 803 26.88 9.28 -5.41
C TYR A 803 25.69 8.32 -5.28
N GLN A 804 24.66 8.58 -6.09
CA GLN A 804 23.51 7.70 -6.22
C GLN A 804 23.44 7.13 -7.65
N ILE A 805 23.32 5.82 -7.74
CA ILE A 805 23.10 5.04 -8.97
C ILE A 805 21.63 4.62 -9.00
N GLY A 806 21.03 4.62 -10.18
CA GLY A 806 19.64 4.24 -10.35
C GLY A 806 19.44 3.22 -11.47
N MET A 807 18.66 2.17 -11.24
CA MET A 807 18.40 1.13 -12.25
C MET A 807 16.90 0.84 -12.43
N PRO A 808 16.36 0.79 -13.66
CA PRO A 808 15.03 0.25 -13.89
C PRO A 808 15.00 -1.26 -13.62
N PHE A 809 14.05 -1.73 -12.81
CA PHE A 809 13.94 -3.14 -12.42
C PHE A 809 13.15 -4.02 -13.40
N HIS A 810 12.91 -3.53 -14.62
CA HIS A 810 12.01 -4.16 -15.59
C HIS A 810 12.57 -5.41 -16.24
N PHE A 811 13.88 -5.58 -16.23
CA PHE A 811 14.58 -6.45 -17.16
C PHE A 811 14.90 -7.82 -16.56
N GLY A 812 15.03 -8.78 -17.47
CA GLY A 812 15.41 -10.17 -17.24
C GLY A 812 15.84 -10.79 -18.57
N TRP A 813 16.05 -12.11 -18.58
CA TRP A 813 16.64 -12.81 -19.73
C TRP A 813 15.65 -13.20 -20.83
N ALA A 814 14.33 -13.02 -20.64
CA ALA A 814 13.31 -13.41 -21.63
C ALA A 814 12.70 -12.19 -22.37
N GLY A 815 11.97 -12.43 -23.46
CA GLY A 815 11.29 -11.38 -24.24
C GLY A 815 12.17 -10.67 -25.27
N PHE A 816 11.62 -9.66 -25.95
CA PHE A 816 12.32 -8.85 -26.96
C PHE A 816 13.27 -7.81 -26.36
N ALA A 817 12.92 -7.27 -25.19
CA ALA A 817 13.80 -6.40 -24.42
C ALA A 817 14.41 -7.19 -23.26
N THR A 818 15.73 -7.14 -23.12
CA THR A 818 16.47 -8.00 -22.19
C THR A 818 17.43 -7.22 -21.32
N GLY A 819 17.83 -7.82 -20.21
CA GLY A 819 18.85 -7.30 -19.31
C GLY A 819 19.01 -8.20 -18.10
N ASP A 820 19.70 -7.70 -17.08
CA ASP A 820 19.89 -8.43 -15.83
C ASP A 820 18.85 -8.02 -14.77
N ILE A 821 18.67 -8.85 -13.75
CA ILE A 821 17.65 -8.68 -12.71
C ILE A 821 18.22 -7.86 -11.56
N ALA A 822 17.82 -6.59 -11.46
CA ALA A 822 18.24 -5.68 -10.39
C ALA A 822 18.08 -6.25 -8.97
N ASN A 823 17.03 -7.06 -8.74
CA ASN A 823 16.75 -7.68 -7.44
C ASN A 823 17.66 -8.86 -7.07
N VAL A 824 18.64 -9.22 -7.91
CA VAL A 824 19.78 -10.04 -7.46
C VAL A 824 20.58 -9.29 -6.38
N LEU A 825 20.62 -7.96 -6.46
CA LEU A 825 21.42 -7.11 -5.58
C LEU A 825 20.74 -6.80 -4.24
N SER A 826 19.40 -6.84 -4.18
CA SER A 826 18.63 -6.41 -3.03
C SER A 826 18.65 -7.45 -1.91
N SER A 827 18.58 -6.98 -0.67
CA SER A 827 18.49 -7.85 0.52
C SER A 827 17.04 -8.20 0.85
N VAL A 828 16.85 -9.33 1.53
CA VAL A 828 15.56 -9.71 2.12
C VAL A 828 15.42 -8.99 3.45
N VAL A 829 14.84 -7.80 3.46
CA VAL A 829 14.55 -6.99 4.66
C VAL A 829 13.20 -6.33 4.49
N GLY A 830 12.41 -6.20 5.56
CA GLY A 830 11.04 -5.72 5.47
C GLY A 830 10.70 -4.59 6.45
N ASP A 831 9.77 -3.74 6.03
CA ASP A 831 9.03 -2.81 6.89
C ASP A 831 8.36 -3.58 8.06
N PRO A 832 8.46 -3.07 9.30
CA PRO A 832 7.91 -3.75 10.48
C PRO A 832 6.42 -4.03 10.37
N ASN A 833 5.68 -3.09 9.77
CA ASN A 833 4.24 -3.08 9.74
C ASN A 833 3.70 -4.03 8.67
N THR A 834 4.26 -3.95 7.46
CA THR A 834 3.71 -4.53 6.22
C THR A 834 4.56 -5.63 5.59
N SER A 835 5.82 -5.81 6.03
CA SER A 835 6.82 -6.67 5.39
C SER A 835 7.17 -6.29 3.95
N ILE A 836 6.85 -5.07 3.50
CA ILE A 836 7.29 -4.57 2.19
C ILE A 836 8.81 -4.38 2.22
N HIS A 837 9.49 -4.79 1.15
CA HIS A 837 10.94 -4.81 1.07
C HIS A 837 11.58 -3.43 0.90
N GLU A 838 12.85 -3.31 1.30
CA GLU A 838 13.68 -2.12 1.07
C GLU A 838 14.37 -2.20 -0.31
N GLY A 839 13.66 -1.77 -1.35
CA GLY A 839 14.14 -1.82 -2.75
C GLY A 839 14.48 -0.46 -3.35
N LYS A 840 14.30 0.61 -2.59
CA LYS A 840 14.50 2.00 -3.04
C LYS A 840 15.74 2.66 -2.46
N ALA A 841 16.30 2.12 -1.38
CA ALA A 841 17.49 2.67 -0.76
C ALA A 841 18.32 1.52 -0.17
N PHE A 842 19.42 1.19 -0.83
CA PHE A 842 20.49 0.35 -0.31
C PHE A 842 21.82 0.82 -0.91
N THR A 843 22.93 0.11 -0.69
CA THR A 843 24.20 0.46 -1.36
C THR A 843 24.76 -0.64 -2.23
N CYS A 844 25.61 -0.24 -3.17
CA CYS A 844 26.28 -1.12 -4.11
C CYS A 844 27.70 -0.64 -4.40
N ASN A 845 28.45 -1.49 -5.10
CA ASN A 845 29.67 -1.13 -5.77
C ASN A 845 29.46 -1.12 -7.30
N LEU A 846 30.34 -0.42 -8.01
CA LEU A 846 30.30 -0.26 -9.47
C LEU A 846 31.71 -0.44 -10.03
N ARG A 847 31.85 -1.26 -11.08
CA ARG A 847 33.11 -1.40 -11.83
C ARG A 847 32.85 -1.47 -13.34
N PRO A 848 33.79 -1.00 -14.19
CA PRO A 848 33.71 -1.20 -15.63
C PRO A 848 33.86 -2.68 -16.01
N GLY A 849 33.28 -3.05 -17.15
CA GLY A 849 33.41 -4.37 -17.77
C GLY A 849 32.19 -5.27 -17.59
N ARG A 850 32.40 -6.57 -17.85
CA ARG A 850 31.37 -7.62 -17.83
C ARG A 850 31.64 -8.64 -16.74
N LEU A 851 30.64 -9.48 -16.46
CA LEU A 851 30.83 -10.68 -15.67
C LEU A 851 31.67 -11.71 -16.47
N PRO A 852 32.48 -12.54 -15.80
CA PRO A 852 33.22 -13.59 -16.48
C PRO A 852 32.24 -14.56 -17.15
N SER A 853 32.31 -14.71 -18.47
CA SER A 853 31.52 -15.74 -19.16
C SER A 853 32.09 -17.11 -18.83
N ASN A 854 31.32 -17.96 -18.14
CA ASN A 854 31.66 -19.39 -18.10
C ASN A 854 31.51 -19.94 -19.52
N PRO A 855 32.56 -20.51 -20.14
CA PRO A 855 32.42 -21.13 -21.45
C PRO A 855 31.40 -22.27 -21.34
N HIS A 856 30.32 -22.19 -22.10
CA HIS A 856 29.38 -23.29 -22.26
C HIS A 856 30.15 -24.55 -22.69
N PRO A 857 30.02 -25.70 -21.98
CA PRO A 857 30.45 -26.98 -22.51
C PRO A 857 29.44 -27.40 -23.59
N GLY A 858 29.59 -26.91 -24.82
CA GLY A 858 28.61 -27.25 -25.88
C GLY A 858 28.82 -26.66 -27.27
N ALA A 859 29.72 -25.69 -27.47
CA ALA A 859 30.09 -25.24 -28.82
C ALA A 859 31.37 -25.95 -29.29
N GLY A 860 31.33 -27.29 -29.32
CA GLY A 860 32.31 -28.09 -30.06
C GLY A 860 31.95 -28.01 -31.54
N GLY A 861 32.87 -27.49 -32.34
CA GLY A 861 32.68 -27.20 -33.77
C GLY A 861 32.16 -28.38 -34.58
N ASN A 862 31.32 -28.05 -35.54
CA ASN A 862 30.97 -28.93 -36.65
C ASN A 862 31.42 -28.24 -37.95
N ASP A 863 32.71 -27.97 -38.04
CA ASP A 863 33.40 -27.75 -39.31
C ASP A 863 34.06 -29.09 -39.69
N GLY A 864 33.43 -29.85 -40.58
CA GLY A 864 34.03 -31.05 -41.15
C GLY A 864 33.06 -32.07 -41.77
N ALA A 865 32.54 -31.77 -42.97
CA ALA A 865 32.43 -32.68 -44.13
C ALA A 865 31.62 -32.01 -45.25
#